data_AF-A0A7W4ED01-F1
#
_entry.id   AF-A0A7W4ED01-F1
#
_cell.length_a   1.000
_cell.length_b   1.000
_cell.length_c   1.000
_cell.angle_alpha   90.00
_cell.angle_beta   90.00
_cell.angle_gamma   90.00
#
_symmetry.space_group_name_H-M   'P 1'
#
loop_
_entity.id
_entity.type
_entity.pdbx_description
1 polymer ?
#
loop_
_entity_poly.entity_id
_entity_poly.type
_entity_poly.pdbx_seq_one_letter_code
_entity_poly.pdbx_strand_id
1 'polypeptide(L)'
;MRRYWTHVRFAGVAAVVVLGVGFMQLHQVAMAEPATNSGSNSSTKKDDKPDICDPNTMRFKTTALSSPTDKARAAKALANLRGLMQPIRNAGDGSTITAAKQYGTDYTGEIKGSFQLKNSGSYATGNPTPLSVTSPSSVPSNYRGKVSGKAPTGGSRVVKAFRATDAEYEQGKVTPAQVQGDGNWTLDLSPVDGSIGGEWRFRLYDASSGQPLGESWPRVTEYQNVEVQSYVITDQTYLVAKQAANTNHTFSFPGTEKGHKMLRLVDTRSNKILAEYFQPQLAGLIRSYEFSPGQDGYGTHRVHYSFMYDQSLALLVAVGAGDKAMADQLVNGFKTIQIKSGRSRGAFPSSAHQLDPSNQQARYYTGGVAFVLYALIRYQEKFGDINGVSSMVRSALAWVKTKKSTSGPGAGLYRGGTNINDDDNNKQFEIAWHSTEHNTDLWHVYERASQVYGDASYRQEADSLAKVIMEKLWNKAENRFDQGLDDHAKALDTSSWGSIFLNAIGEYDKAKVSLAYTRNFAMSRAGSQGYTPYLTGTYTPTVWFEGTFGVTQAYNVAGNKDEVAASAQRTYRSQGANGAWPYVTNVDEANQMTNAYSVASTAWYLLATAYPDAIWSECRTDKKPDEKKQPPMVRHIGKVTLDKFLAGEDKPLWVFILISLLALLVGIAALILYLIRRYRAKNAATQLGSKDSNTPPGGPPSPSGGSGTPPPPSSPSAPSSPSSASGLGSLAMSAPPRTTTPPPHRPSTAPSRGTSIAVQSGTSHHDASPRPAPSSPPPRPPSVSG
;
A
#
# COMPACT_ATOMS: atom_id res chain seq x y z
N MET A 1 40.32 34.81 -3.86
CA MET A 1 39.08 34.03 -4.14
C MET A 1 38.05 34.74 -5.03
N ARG A 2 37.70 36.03 -4.86
CA ARG A 2 36.62 36.70 -5.63
C ARG A 2 36.69 36.65 -7.18
N ARG A 3 37.85 36.37 -7.81
CA ARG A 3 37.96 36.18 -9.28
C ARG A 3 37.60 34.78 -9.81
N TYR A 4 37.42 33.76 -8.95
CA TYR A 4 37.08 32.41 -9.41
C TYR A 4 35.57 32.20 -9.65
N TRP A 5 34.73 33.14 -9.19
CA TRP A 5 33.26 33.03 -9.28
C TRP A 5 32.66 33.51 -10.61
N THR A 6 33.37 34.33 -11.38
CA THR A 6 32.83 34.95 -12.61
C THR A 6 32.77 33.96 -13.78
N HIS A 7 33.72 33.03 -13.89
CA HIS A 7 33.78 32.08 -15.00
C HIS A 7 32.74 30.95 -14.91
N VAL A 8 32.27 30.60 -13.70
CA VAL A 8 31.26 29.55 -13.50
C VAL A 8 29.88 29.97 -14.04
N ARG A 9 29.54 31.27 -14.02
CA ARG A 9 28.24 31.75 -14.51
C ARG A 9 28.12 31.86 -16.03
N PHE A 10 29.22 31.98 -16.79
CA PHE A 10 29.14 32.08 -18.26
C PHE A 10 28.96 30.72 -18.96
N ALA A 11 29.43 29.62 -18.37
CA ALA A 11 29.20 28.29 -18.92
C ALA A 11 27.71 27.85 -18.81
N GLY A 12 26.99 28.31 -17.79
CA GLY A 12 25.61 27.90 -17.52
C GLY A 12 24.55 28.51 -18.46
N VAL A 13 24.85 29.62 -19.15
CA VAL A 13 23.87 30.31 -20.01
C VAL A 13 23.96 29.86 -21.48
N ALA A 14 25.17 29.52 -21.97
CA ALA A 14 25.37 29.07 -23.34
C ALA A 14 24.66 27.73 -23.65
N ALA A 15 24.45 26.87 -22.63
CA ALA A 15 23.77 25.59 -22.78
C ALA A 15 22.25 25.71 -23.02
N VAL A 16 21.63 26.86 -22.72
CA VAL A 16 20.17 27.06 -22.81
C VAL A 16 19.74 27.56 -24.20
N VAL A 17 20.61 28.28 -24.92
CA VAL A 17 20.25 28.93 -26.20
C VAL A 17 20.27 27.95 -27.39
N VAL A 18 21.11 26.91 -27.33
CA VAL A 18 21.27 25.93 -28.44
C VAL A 18 20.08 24.96 -28.57
N LEU A 19 19.23 24.84 -27.54
CA LEU A 19 17.99 24.06 -27.59
C LEU A 19 16.75 24.88 -28.02
N GLY A 20 16.90 26.19 -28.29
CA GLY A 20 15.77 27.11 -28.51
C GLY A 20 15.33 27.35 -29.96
N VAL A 21 16.05 26.85 -30.96
CA VAL A 21 15.86 27.24 -32.39
C VAL A 21 15.49 26.04 -33.30
N GLY A 22 15.24 24.87 -32.73
CA GLY A 22 14.97 23.62 -33.48
C GLY A 22 13.49 23.30 -33.75
N PHE A 23 12.54 24.20 -33.45
CA PHE A 23 11.11 23.86 -33.40
C PHE A 23 10.18 24.92 -34.02
N MET A 24 10.50 25.37 -35.25
CA MET A 24 9.61 26.28 -36.00
C MET A 24 9.59 26.02 -37.52
N GLN A 25 9.12 24.83 -37.92
CA GLN A 25 8.64 24.59 -39.29
C GLN A 25 7.76 23.32 -39.36
N LEU A 26 6.46 23.51 -39.60
CA LEU A 26 5.42 22.59 -40.15
C LEU A 26 4.07 22.75 -39.44
N HIS A 27 3.28 23.72 -39.90
CA HIS A 27 1.82 23.78 -39.68
C HIS A 27 1.15 24.42 -40.91
N GLN A 28 0.55 23.58 -41.76
CA GLN A 28 -0.52 23.93 -42.70
C GLN A 28 -1.51 22.76 -42.76
N VAL A 29 -2.72 23.02 -43.29
CA VAL A 29 -3.95 22.32 -42.87
C VAL A 29 -4.65 21.58 -44.01
N ALA A 30 -5.03 20.33 -43.75
CA ALA A 30 -6.24 19.67 -44.27
C ALA A 30 -6.66 18.63 -43.20
N MET A 31 -7.85 18.64 -42.59
CA MET A 31 -9.23 18.64 -43.13
C MET A 31 -9.56 17.40 -43.98
N ALA A 32 -10.17 16.40 -43.32
CA ALA A 32 -10.96 15.35 -43.94
C ALA A 32 -11.98 14.83 -42.91
N GLU A 33 -13.25 14.68 -43.32
CA GLU A 33 -14.37 14.21 -42.49
C GLU A 33 -14.54 12.68 -42.50
N PRO A 34 -15.33 12.08 -41.59
CA PRO A 34 -15.32 10.64 -41.38
C PRO A 34 -16.08 9.85 -42.47
N ALA A 35 -15.36 8.99 -43.19
CA ALA A 35 -15.96 8.01 -44.09
C ALA A 35 -16.50 6.79 -43.32
N THR A 36 -17.82 6.73 -43.13
CA THR A 36 -18.51 5.50 -42.75
C THR A 36 -18.37 4.44 -43.83
N ASN A 37 -18.04 3.20 -43.48
CA ASN A 37 -18.34 2.06 -44.34
C ASN A 37 -18.46 0.75 -43.55
N SER A 38 -19.65 0.14 -43.60
CA SER A 38 -19.88 -1.24 -43.20
C SER A 38 -19.37 -2.17 -44.31
N GLY A 39 -18.44 -3.07 -43.99
CA GLY A 39 -17.86 -3.98 -44.98
C GLY A 39 -17.55 -5.35 -44.39
N SER A 40 -18.56 -6.22 -44.32
CA SER A 40 -18.34 -7.64 -44.03
C SER A 40 -17.65 -8.30 -45.23
N ASN A 41 -16.45 -8.83 -45.03
CA ASN A 41 -15.91 -9.83 -45.94
C ASN A 41 -15.02 -10.81 -45.18
N SER A 42 -15.35 -12.10 -45.27
CA SER A 42 -14.57 -13.18 -44.68
C SER A 42 -13.34 -13.46 -45.55
N SER A 43 -12.14 -13.23 -45.01
CA SER A 43 -10.91 -13.78 -45.55
C SER A 43 -10.26 -14.69 -44.52
N THR A 44 -9.66 -15.79 -44.98
CA THR A 44 -9.00 -16.79 -44.15
C THR A 44 -7.75 -16.21 -43.52
N LYS A 45 -7.88 -15.66 -42.31
CA LYS A 45 -6.73 -15.22 -41.53
C LYS A 45 -5.92 -16.42 -41.05
N LYS A 46 -4.66 -16.42 -41.46
CA LYS A 46 -3.53 -17.01 -40.74
C LYS A 46 -3.53 -16.45 -39.30
N ASP A 47 -3.23 -17.26 -38.30
CA ASP A 47 -3.27 -16.84 -36.89
C ASP A 47 -2.17 -15.83 -36.54
N ASP A 48 -2.45 -14.56 -36.83
CA ASP A 48 -1.64 -13.42 -36.42
C ASP A 48 -1.66 -13.32 -34.89
N LYS A 49 -0.57 -13.77 -34.23
CA LYS A 49 -0.38 -13.63 -32.77
C LYS A 49 -0.78 -12.22 -32.33
N PRO A 50 -1.66 -12.05 -31.32
CA PRO A 50 -2.25 -10.77 -30.99
C PRO A 50 -1.18 -9.73 -30.66
N ASP A 51 -1.31 -8.54 -31.24
CA ASP A 51 -0.28 -7.48 -31.12
C ASP A 51 -0.34 -6.75 -29.77
N ILE A 52 -0.59 -7.48 -28.67
CA ILE A 52 -0.72 -6.95 -27.31
C ILE A 52 0.62 -6.71 -26.62
N CYS A 53 1.72 -7.32 -27.08
CA CYS A 53 3.05 -7.16 -26.51
C CYS A 53 3.89 -6.15 -27.32
N ASP A 54 4.54 -5.18 -26.66
CA ASP A 54 5.51 -4.28 -27.28
C ASP A 54 6.93 -4.89 -27.23
N PRO A 55 7.58 -5.19 -28.38
CA PRO A 55 8.91 -5.77 -28.41
C PRO A 55 10.03 -4.82 -27.97
N ASN A 56 9.76 -3.52 -27.79
CA ASN A 56 10.77 -2.54 -27.36
C ASN A 56 10.89 -2.45 -25.83
N THR A 57 9.80 -2.72 -25.11
CA THR A 57 9.73 -2.68 -23.63
C THR A 57 9.51 -4.05 -22.99
N MET A 58 9.16 -5.08 -23.78
CA MET A 58 8.72 -6.40 -23.30
C MET A 58 7.53 -6.29 -22.34
N ARG A 59 6.61 -5.35 -22.61
CA ARG A 59 5.40 -5.10 -21.82
C ARG A 59 4.13 -5.10 -22.66
N PHE A 60 3.01 -5.42 -22.01
CA PHE A 60 1.68 -5.31 -22.61
C PHE A 60 1.33 -3.86 -22.94
N LYS A 61 0.65 -3.66 -24.07
CA LYS A 61 0.12 -2.37 -24.55
C LYS A 61 -1.20 -2.03 -23.86
N THR A 62 -1.20 -2.03 -22.54
CA THR A 62 -2.35 -1.67 -21.71
C THR A 62 -2.75 -0.20 -21.92
N THR A 63 -3.95 0.18 -21.49
CA THR A 63 -4.47 1.54 -21.64
C THR A 63 -5.25 1.93 -20.39
N ALA A 64 -4.89 3.07 -19.80
CA ALA A 64 -5.63 3.66 -18.70
C ALA A 64 -6.91 4.34 -19.21
N LEU A 65 -7.98 4.25 -18.42
CA LEU A 65 -9.22 4.99 -18.63
C LEU A 65 -8.97 6.49 -18.46
N SER A 66 -9.53 7.29 -19.36
CA SER A 66 -9.09 8.67 -19.58
C SER A 66 -10.22 9.70 -19.54
N SER A 67 -11.48 9.30 -19.33
CA SER A 67 -12.59 10.24 -19.25
C SER A 67 -12.51 11.09 -17.97
N PRO A 68 -13.17 12.27 -17.93
CA PRO A 68 -13.21 13.09 -16.72
C PRO A 68 -13.79 12.34 -15.51
N THR A 69 -14.78 11.47 -15.73
CA THR A 69 -15.42 10.66 -14.69
C THR A 69 -14.44 9.64 -14.10
N ASP A 70 -13.74 8.89 -14.95
CA ASP A 70 -12.84 7.81 -14.55
C ASP A 70 -11.65 8.39 -13.76
N LYS A 71 -11.09 9.51 -14.26
CA LYS A 71 -10.05 10.29 -13.59
C LYS A 71 -10.49 10.83 -12.23
N ALA A 72 -11.70 11.38 -12.12
CA ALA A 72 -12.23 11.86 -10.84
C ALA A 72 -12.44 10.71 -9.83
N ARG A 73 -12.87 9.53 -10.29
CA ARG A 73 -13.01 8.33 -9.45
C ARG A 73 -11.66 7.77 -9.01
N ALA A 74 -10.67 7.73 -9.89
CA ALA A 74 -9.30 7.34 -9.58
C ALA A 74 -8.63 8.33 -8.59
N ALA A 75 -8.83 9.64 -8.77
CA ALA A 75 -8.31 10.64 -7.84
C ALA A 75 -8.86 10.45 -6.41
N LYS A 76 -10.16 10.13 -6.27
CA LYS A 76 -10.78 9.79 -4.97
C LYS A 76 -10.22 8.49 -4.39
N ALA A 77 -10.10 7.44 -5.19
CA ALA A 77 -9.52 6.16 -4.75
C ALA A 77 -8.06 6.31 -4.27
N LEU A 78 -7.24 7.10 -4.97
CA LEU A 78 -5.85 7.35 -4.56
C LEU A 78 -5.78 8.22 -3.30
N ALA A 79 -6.69 9.18 -3.13
CA ALA A 79 -6.81 9.94 -1.88
C ALA A 79 -7.22 9.05 -0.69
N ASN A 80 -8.09 8.06 -0.92
CA ASN A 80 -8.47 7.06 0.09
C ASN A 80 -7.26 6.26 0.59
N LEU A 81 -6.46 5.68 -0.31
CA LEU A 81 -5.27 4.90 0.06
C LEU A 81 -4.26 5.73 0.86
N ARG A 82 -4.05 7.01 0.50
CA ARG A 82 -3.22 7.94 1.30
C ARG A 82 -3.82 8.21 2.69
N GLY A 83 -5.15 8.24 2.83
CA GLY A 83 -5.85 8.33 4.12
C GLY A 83 -5.74 7.07 4.99
N LEU A 84 -5.69 5.89 4.38
CA LEU A 84 -5.47 4.61 5.06
C LEU A 84 -4.05 4.44 5.60
N MET A 85 -3.07 5.13 4.99
CA MET A 85 -1.72 5.26 5.55
C MET A 85 -1.64 6.24 6.75
N GLN A 86 -2.70 7.02 7.00
CA GLN A 86 -2.80 7.85 8.19
C GLN A 86 -3.49 7.08 9.34
N PRO A 87 -3.16 7.41 10.61
CA PRO A 87 -3.86 6.87 11.76
C PRO A 87 -5.32 7.33 11.74
N ILE A 88 -6.19 6.52 12.34
CA ILE A 88 -7.57 6.91 12.61
C ILE A 88 -7.54 8.15 13.52
N ARG A 89 -8.35 9.16 13.18
CA ARG A 89 -8.51 10.40 13.94
C ARG A 89 -9.97 10.83 14.00
N ASN A 90 -10.38 11.46 15.10
CA ASN A 90 -11.66 12.15 15.19
C ASN A 90 -11.49 13.64 14.83
N ALA A 91 -12.36 14.18 13.97
CA ALA A 91 -12.31 15.59 13.55
C ALA A 91 -12.86 16.57 14.60
N GLY A 92 -13.52 16.07 15.65
CA GLY A 92 -14.15 16.89 16.69
C GLY A 92 -15.34 17.71 16.16
N ASP A 93 -15.59 18.87 16.77
CA ASP A 93 -16.57 19.85 16.28
C ASP A 93 -15.96 21.18 15.81
N GLY A 94 -14.63 21.25 15.77
CA GLY A 94 -13.84 22.46 15.55
C GLY A 94 -13.29 23.08 16.84
N SER A 95 -13.56 22.48 18.00
CA SER A 95 -12.74 22.68 19.19
C SER A 95 -11.32 22.11 18.97
N THR A 96 -10.32 22.57 19.73
CA THR A 96 -8.92 22.13 19.58
C THR A 96 -8.36 21.58 20.89
N ILE A 97 -7.35 20.70 20.79
CA ILE A 97 -6.51 20.24 21.90
C ILE A 97 -5.10 20.00 21.37
N THR A 98 -4.09 20.35 22.16
CA THR A 98 -2.67 20.22 21.79
C THR A 98 -1.83 19.79 22.99
N ALA A 99 -0.94 18.82 22.78
CA ALA A 99 0.15 18.53 23.71
C ALA A 99 1.21 19.63 23.67
N ALA A 100 1.82 19.95 24.82
CA ALA A 100 2.88 20.97 24.93
C ALA A 100 4.17 20.61 24.16
N LYS A 101 4.35 19.32 23.83
CA LYS A 101 5.39 18.76 22.96
C LYS A 101 4.90 17.43 22.38
N GLN A 102 5.60 16.88 21.39
CA GLN A 102 5.46 15.47 21.06
C GLN A 102 6.04 14.58 22.16
N TYR A 103 5.41 13.44 22.39
CA TYR A 103 5.78 12.47 23.42
C TYR A 103 6.05 11.11 22.77
N GLY A 104 7.24 10.55 23.00
CA GLY A 104 7.64 9.25 22.44
C GLY A 104 6.89 8.06 23.06
N THR A 105 6.97 6.91 22.40
CA THR A 105 6.35 5.65 22.83
C THR A 105 6.75 5.28 24.26
N ASP A 106 8.05 5.28 24.56
CA ASP A 106 8.60 4.89 25.86
C ASP A 106 8.47 5.96 26.97
N TYR A 107 7.90 7.12 26.67
CA TYR A 107 7.74 8.18 27.66
C TYR A 107 6.62 7.86 28.66
N THR A 108 6.91 7.94 29.96
CA THR A 108 5.99 7.64 31.07
C THR A 108 5.77 8.80 32.07
N GLY A 109 6.40 9.96 31.83
CA GLY A 109 6.31 11.13 32.72
C GLY A 109 5.12 12.07 32.43
N GLU A 110 5.21 13.30 32.92
CA GLU A 110 4.14 14.31 32.84
C GLU A 110 3.69 14.62 31.39
N ILE A 111 2.40 14.40 31.10
CA ILE A 111 1.75 14.88 29.87
C ILE A 111 0.93 16.13 30.17
N LYS A 112 1.28 17.26 29.54
CA LYS A 112 0.53 18.52 29.65
C LYS A 112 0.33 19.23 28.33
N GLY A 113 -0.56 20.22 28.33
CA GLY A 113 -0.89 21.01 27.15
C GLY A 113 -2.08 21.93 27.36
N SER A 114 -2.72 22.32 26.26
CA SER A 114 -3.85 23.24 26.24
C SER A 114 -4.95 22.81 25.27
N PHE A 115 -6.13 23.40 25.41
CA PHE A 115 -7.30 23.14 24.58
C PHE A 115 -8.12 24.41 24.37
N GLN A 116 -8.98 24.46 23.35
CA GLN A 116 -9.94 25.54 23.16
C GLN A 116 -11.31 24.97 22.76
N LEU A 117 -12.34 25.29 23.54
CA LEU A 117 -13.72 25.00 23.19
C LEU A 117 -14.23 26.02 22.16
N LYS A 118 -14.66 25.53 20.99
CA LYS A 118 -15.22 26.36 19.91
C LYS A 118 -16.39 27.23 20.39
N ASN A 119 -17.27 26.63 21.18
CA ASN A 119 -18.43 27.28 21.79
C ASN A 119 -18.31 27.22 23.32
N SER A 120 -17.26 27.82 23.89
CA SER A 120 -17.00 27.79 25.34
C SER A 120 -18.19 28.25 26.19
N GLY A 121 -18.94 29.27 25.75
CA GLY A 121 -20.16 29.76 26.40
C GLY A 121 -21.37 28.82 26.35
N SER A 122 -21.31 27.69 25.64
CA SER A 122 -22.35 26.65 25.66
C SER A 122 -22.16 25.64 26.80
N TYR A 123 -21.08 25.76 27.58
CA TYR A 123 -20.78 24.91 28.73
C TYR A 123 -20.82 25.77 30.01
N ALA A 124 -21.72 25.42 30.92
CA ALA A 124 -21.73 26.03 32.25
C ALA A 124 -20.39 25.76 32.96
N THR A 125 -19.91 26.68 33.79
CA THR A 125 -18.74 26.46 34.63
C THR A 125 -19.16 26.00 36.03
N GLY A 126 -18.24 25.42 36.80
CA GLY A 126 -18.41 25.28 38.24
C GLY A 126 -18.57 26.64 38.93
N ASN A 127 -18.86 26.62 40.25
CA ASN A 127 -18.91 27.85 41.03
C ASN A 127 -17.58 28.61 40.90
N PRO A 128 -17.59 29.88 40.48
CA PRO A 128 -16.36 30.65 40.35
C PRO A 128 -15.75 30.92 41.73
N THR A 129 -14.44 31.04 41.75
CA THR A 129 -13.71 31.66 42.86
C THR A 129 -14.12 33.14 42.86
N PRO A 130 -14.85 33.64 43.89
CA PRO A 130 -15.46 34.96 43.84
C PRO A 130 -14.46 36.09 44.11
N LEU A 131 -13.23 35.78 44.52
CA LEU A 131 -12.19 36.75 44.88
C LEU A 131 -10.90 36.53 44.09
N SER A 132 -10.06 37.56 44.03
CA SER A 132 -8.71 37.49 43.49
C SER A 132 -7.70 38.10 44.45
N VAL A 133 -6.48 37.55 44.47
CA VAL A 133 -5.32 38.18 45.12
C VAL A 133 -4.67 39.14 44.13
N THR A 134 -4.29 40.33 44.60
CA THR A 134 -3.58 41.36 43.83
C THR A 134 -2.17 41.64 44.37
N SER A 135 -1.91 41.33 45.65
CA SER A 135 -0.57 41.39 46.25
C SER A 135 -0.42 40.38 47.39
N PRO A 136 0.72 39.67 47.52
CA PRO A 136 1.81 39.58 46.56
C PRO A 136 1.37 38.91 45.24
N SER A 137 2.17 39.02 44.19
CA SER A 137 1.89 38.42 42.87
C SER A 137 1.90 36.88 42.87
N SER A 138 2.50 36.25 43.89
CA SER A 138 2.36 34.83 44.19
C SER A 138 2.39 34.59 45.71
N VAL A 139 1.62 33.61 46.19
CA VAL A 139 1.51 33.29 47.62
C VAL A 139 2.03 31.85 47.85
N PRO A 140 3.36 31.64 47.89
CA PRO A 140 3.93 30.30 48.08
C PRO A 140 3.58 29.71 49.45
N SER A 141 3.64 28.38 49.60
CA SER A 141 3.22 27.65 50.81
C SER A 141 3.90 28.12 52.11
N ASN A 142 5.13 28.64 52.03
CA ASN A 142 5.87 29.20 53.16
C ASN A 142 5.61 30.71 53.42
N TYR A 143 4.79 31.38 52.62
CA TYR A 143 4.49 32.80 52.81
C TYR A 143 3.76 33.05 54.14
N ARG A 144 4.12 34.14 54.83
CA ARG A 144 3.62 34.54 56.17
C ARG A 144 3.54 36.08 56.30
N GLY A 145 3.17 36.76 55.22
CA GLY A 145 2.97 38.22 55.20
C GLY A 145 1.54 38.62 54.90
N LYS A 146 1.33 39.92 54.62
CA LYS A 146 0.03 40.46 54.22
C LYS A 146 -0.34 40.03 52.81
N VAL A 147 -1.59 39.59 52.64
CA VAL A 147 -2.20 39.28 51.34
C VAL A 147 -3.39 40.20 51.13
N SER A 148 -3.40 40.88 50.00
CA SER A 148 -4.43 41.85 49.59
C SER A 148 -5.05 41.43 48.26
N GLY A 149 -6.31 41.82 48.06
CA GLY A 149 -7.05 41.40 46.87
C GLY A 149 -8.36 42.15 46.64
N LYS A 150 -9.11 41.69 45.64
CA LYS A 150 -10.47 42.15 45.31
C LYS A 150 -11.50 41.05 45.57
N ALA A 151 -12.72 41.47 45.94
CA ALA A 151 -13.92 40.63 46.05
C ALA A 151 -15.19 41.48 45.77
N PRO A 152 -16.29 40.87 45.30
CA PRO A 152 -17.58 41.53 45.12
C PRO A 152 -18.09 42.23 46.39
N THR A 153 -18.51 43.48 46.24
CA THR A 153 -19.09 44.30 47.30
C THR A 153 -20.51 43.86 47.66
N GLY A 154 -20.87 44.00 48.94
CA GLY A 154 -22.14 43.59 49.51
C GLY A 154 -22.08 43.57 51.04
N GLY A 155 -23.24 43.46 51.70
CA GLY A 155 -23.30 43.51 53.17
C GLY A 155 -22.46 42.42 53.83
N SER A 156 -21.70 42.81 54.86
CA SER A 156 -21.00 41.93 55.81
C SER A 156 -20.23 40.75 55.19
N ARG A 157 -19.32 41.02 54.23
CA ARG A 157 -18.49 39.97 53.60
C ARG A 157 -17.08 39.93 54.17
N VAL A 158 -16.58 38.72 54.45
CA VAL A 158 -15.22 38.48 54.94
C VAL A 158 -14.45 37.48 54.08
N VAL A 159 -13.14 37.69 53.97
CA VAL A 159 -12.20 36.72 53.39
C VAL A 159 -11.47 35.99 54.53
N LYS A 160 -11.58 34.66 54.52
CA LYS A 160 -10.92 33.77 55.48
C LYS A 160 -9.74 33.04 54.83
N ALA A 161 -8.70 32.74 55.60
CA ALA A 161 -7.52 32.00 55.14
C ALA A 161 -7.56 30.52 55.58
N PHE A 162 -7.10 29.64 54.69
CA PHE A 162 -7.12 28.19 54.82
C PHE A 162 -5.77 27.60 54.37
N ARG A 163 -5.47 26.39 54.84
CA ARG A 163 -4.35 25.57 54.36
C ARG A 163 -4.91 24.32 53.68
N ALA A 164 -4.48 24.07 52.44
CA ALA A 164 -4.85 22.87 51.71
C ALA A 164 -3.73 21.82 51.79
N THR A 165 -4.06 20.64 52.32
CA THR A 165 -3.20 19.44 52.26
C THR A 165 -3.98 18.33 51.56
N ASP A 166 -4.77 17.61 52.33
CA ASP A 166 -5.78 16.60 51.99
C ASP A 166 -7.19 17.22 52.00
N ALA A 167 -7.43 18.18 52.90
CA ALA A 167 -8.61 19.03 52.97
C ALA A 167 -8.21 20.51 53.15
N GLU A 168 -9.19 21.43 53.15
CA GLU A 168 -8.98 22.85 53.47
C GLU A 168 -9.24 23.15 54.95
N TYR A 169 -8.18 23.43 55.71
CA TYR A 169 -8.25 23.70 57.15
C TYR A 169 -8.22 25.21 57.43
N GLU A 170 -9.27 25.76 58.03
CA GLU A 170 -9.37 27.19 58.37
C GLU A 170 -8.28 27.60 59.38
N GLN A 171 -7.56 28.68 59.08
CA GLN A 171 -6.50 29.19 59.93
C GLN A 171 -7.04 30.19 60.94
N GLY A 172 -7.68 29.69 62.01
CA GLY A 172 -8.33 30.53 63.04
C GLY A 172 -7.42 31.51 63.81
N LYS A 173 -6.09 31.49 63.58
CA LYS A 173 -5.15 32.53 64.03
C LYS A 173 -5.13 33.78 63.12
N VAL A 174 -5.65 33.68 61.90
CA VAL A 174 -5.77 34.79 60.93
C VAL A 174 -7.10 35.48 61.13
N THR A 175 -7.07 36.76 61.53
CA THR A 175 -8.27 37.60 61.59
C THR A 175 -8.93 37.68 60.21
N PRO A 176 -10.21 37.29 60.04
CA PRO A 176 -10.90 37.39 58.76
C PRO A 176 -10.97 38.83 58.25
N ALA A 177 -10.59 39.05 56.99
CA ALA A 177 -10.54 40.39 56.41
C ALA A 177 -11.92 40.82 55.90
N GLN A 178 -12.46 41.91 56.45
CA GLN A 178 -13.66 42.55 55.90
C GLN A 178 -13.40 43.06 54.48
N VAL A 179 -14.36 42.82 53.58
CA VAL A 179 -14.36 43.38 52.22
C VAL A 179 -14.87 44.82 52.30
N GLN A 180 -14.03 45.76 51.87
CA GLN A 180 -14.30 47.19 51.90
C GLN A 180 -15.30 47.61 50.81
N GLY A 181 -15.85 48.82 50.92
CA GLY A 181 -16.85 49.35 49.98
C GLY A 181 -16.39 49.50 48.52
N ASP A 182 -15.08 49.47 48.27
CA ASP A 182 -14.45 49.44 46.94
C ASP A 182 -14.05 48.02 46.48
N GLY A 183 -14.42 47.00 47.25
CA GLY A 183 -14.09 45.59 47.01
C GLY A 183 -12.69 45.16 47.47
N ASN A 184 -11.87 46.05 48.04
CA ASN A 184 -10.57 45.65 48.59
C ASN A 184 -10.72 44.82 49.87
N TRP A 185 -9.80 43.87 50.06
CA TRP A 185 -9.60 43.17 51.32
C TRP A 185 -8.10 43.02 51.61
N THR A 186 -7.72 42.86 52.88
CA THR A 186 -6.33 42.53 53.27
C THR A 186 -6.33 41.75 54.58
N LEU A 187 -5.65 40.60 54.58
CA LEU A 187 -5.39 39.76 55.75
C LEU A 187 -3.88 39.63 55.99
N ASP A 188 -3.48 39.27 57.21
CA ASP A 188 -2.08 38.98 57.53
C ASP A 188 -1.90 37.51 57.93
N LEU A 189 -0.93 36.85 57.30
CA LEU A 189 -0.60 35.44 57.52
C LEU A 189 0.55 35.25 58.52
N SER A 190 1.13 36.33 59.03
CA SER A 190 2.14 36.29 60.09
C SER A 190 1.74 35.52 61.37
N PRO A 191 0.46 35.42 61.80
CA PRO A 191 0.07 34.64 62.99
C PRO A 191 0.09 33.11 62.80
N VAL A 192 0.27 32.61 61.57
CA VAL A 192 0.21 31.17 61.28
C VAL A 192 1.58 30.54 61.43
N ASP A 193 1.65 29.48 62.22
CA ASP A 193 2.88 28.77 62.55
C ASP A 193 3.64 28.31 61.29
N GLY A 194 4.96 28.45 61.29
CA GLY A 194 5.82 28.05 60.17
C GLY A 194 5.83 26.54 59.91
N SER A 195 5.54 25.73 60.93
CA SER A 195 5.45 24.27 60.83
C SER A 195 4.19 23.78 60.11
N ILE A 196 3.14 24.61 59.99
CA ILE A 196 1.90 24.22 59.32
C ILE A 196 2.11 24.21 57.80
N GLY A 197 2.15 23.00 57.22
CA GLY A 197 2.29 22.74 55.78
C GLY A 197 1.05 23.07 54.95
N GLY A 198 1.07 22.69 53.67
CA GLY A 198 -0.02 22.89 52.71
C GLY A 198 0.10 24.12 51.79
N GLU A 199 -0.79 24.23 50.80
CA GLU A 199 -0.97 25.42 49.98
C GLU A 199 -1.82 26.48 50.69
N TRP A 200 -1.68 27.75 50.32
CA TRP A 200 -2.57 28.81 50.78
C TRP A 200 -3.87 28.83 49.99
N ARG A 201 -4.99 28.93 50.71
CA ARG A 201 -6.33 29.09 50.14
C ARG A 201 -7.06 30.27 50.82
N PHE A 202 -7.82 31.05 50.08
CA PHE A 202 -8.63 32.17 50.60
C PHE A 202 -10.07 32.08 50.10
N ARG A 203 -11.06 32.05 50.99
CA ARG A 203 -12.47 31.86 50.61
C ARG A 203 -13.33 33.03 51.12
N LEU A 204 -14.26 33.49 50.28
CA LEU A 204 -15.22 34.54 50.61
C LEU A 204 -16.38 33.95 51.41
N TYR A 205 -16.79 34.62 52.47
CA TYR A 205 -17.93 34.27 53.31
C TYR A 205 -18.87 35.45 53.47
N ASP A 206 -20.15 35.15 53.60
CA ASP A 206 -21.14 36.02 54.23
C ASP A 206 -20.99 35.87 55.75
N ALA A 207 -20.62 36.96 56.44
CA ALA A 207 -20.41 36.98 57.88
C ALA A 207 -21.73 37.01 58.68
N SER A 208 -22.89 37.20 58.03
CA SER A 208 -24.20 37.13 58.67
C SER A 208 -24.77 35.71 58.72
N SER A 209 -24.61 34.91 57.66
CA SER A 209 -25.04 33.51 57.60
C SER A 209 -23.94 32.49 57.89
N GLY A 210 -22.67 32.93 57.93
CA GLY A 210 -21.50 32.05 58.06
C GLY A 210 -21.22 31.18 56.83
N GLN A 211 -21.93 31.38 55.71
CA GLN A 211 -21.84 30.53 54.53
C GLN A 211 -20.77 31.00 53.53
N PRO A 212 -20.09 30.06 52.84
CA PRO A 212 -19.14 30.40 51.79
C PRO A 212 -19.87 30.92 50.54
N LEU A 213 -19.44 32.05 50.01
CA LEU A 213 -20.01 32.69 48.81
C LEU A 213 -19.34 32.23 47.50
N GLY A 214 -18.90 30.97 47.46
CA GLY A 214 -18.19 30.38 46.34
C GLY A 214 -16.95 29.58 46.77
N GLU A 215 -16.06 29.34 45.81
CA GLU A 215 -14.85 28.54 46.01
C GLU A 215 -13.66 29.34 46.56
N SER A 216 -12.63 28.62 47.00
CA SER A 216 -11.37 29.18 47.49
C SER A 216 -10.44 29.65 46.36
N TRP A 217 -9.63 30.68 46.60
CA TRP A 217 -8.53 31.10 45.74
C TRP A 217 -7.20 30.53 46.25
N PRO A 218 -6.28 30.03 45.41
CA PRO A 218 -6.46 29.83 43.98
C PRO A 218 -7.10 28.47 43.73
N ARG A 219 -8.31 28.48 43.15
CA ARG A 219 -8.93 27.32 42.51
C ARG A 219 -9.25 27.72 41.08
N VAL A 220 -8.83 26.87 40.14
CA VAL A 220 -9.19 26.99 38.72
C VAL A 220 -10.60 26.44 38.58
N THR A 221 -11.50 27.21 37.97
CA THR A 221 -12.87 26.73 37.72
C THR A 221 -12.86 25.73 36.56
N GLU A 222 -13.78 24.77 36.59
CA GLU A 222 -13.91 23.71 35.58
C GLU A 222 -15.15 23.95 34.70
N TYR A 223 -15.13 23.48 33.45
CA TYR A 223 -16.31 23.38 32.60
C TYR A 223 -17.14 22.15 33.00
N GLN A 224 -18.41 22.36 33.34
CA GLN A 224 -19.32 21.29 33.71
C GLN A 224 -19.52 20.34 32.52
N ASN A 225 -19.35 19.04 32.78
CA ASN A 225 -19.48 17.97 31.79
C ASN A 225 -18.48 18.04 30.62
N VAL A 226 -17.32 18.69 30.80
CA VAL A 226 -16.22 18.60 29.84
C VAL A 226 -14.98 18.09 30.54
N GLU A 227 -14.35 17.05 29.99
CA GLU A 227 -13.10 16.49 30.51
C GLU A 227 -12.04 16.37 29.41
N VAL A 228 -10.77 16.42 29.82
CA VAL A 228 -9.63 15.98 29.03
C VAL A 228 -9.32 14.53 29.41
N GLN A 229 -9.23 13.66 28.41
CA GLN A 229 -8.90 12.25 28.54
C GLN A 229 -7.51 12.00 27.95
N SER A 230 -6.64 11.30 28.68
CA SER A 230 -5.37 10.80 28.17
C SER A 230 -5.47 9.33 27.84
N TYR A 231 -5.01 8.98 26.64
CA TYR A 231 -5.01 7.64 26.08
C TYR A 231 -3.61 7.22 25.65
N VAL A 232 -3.37 5.91 25.71
CA VAL A 232 -2.18 5.25 25.21
C VAL A 232 -2.61 4.16 24.21
N ILE A 233 -1.91 4.07 23.09
CA ILE A 233 -2.19 3.09 22.03
C ILE A 233 -0.95 2.22 21.77
N THR A 234 -1.12 0.91 21.89
CA THR A 234 -0.14 -0.14 21.55
C THR A 234 -0.74 -1.05 20.49
N ASP A 235 -1.53 -2.03 20.92
CA ASP A 235 -2.33 -3.00 20.17
C ASP A 235 -3.81 -2.61 20.08
N GLN A 236 -4.29 -1.85 21.07
CA GLN A 236 -5.61 -1.24 21.15
C GLN A 236 -5.54 0.09 21.91
N THR A 237 -6.69 0.73 22.15
CA THR A 237 -6.77 2.05 22.80
C THR A 237 -7.10 1.93 24.29
N TYR A 238 -6.14 2.30 25.15
CA TYR A 238 -6.28 2.26 26.61
C TYR A 238 -6.46 3.68 27.16
N LEU A 239 -7.51 3.91 27.95
CA LEU A 239 -7.66 5.13 28.74
C LEU A 239 -6.72 5.05 29.96
N VAL A 240 -5.82 6.01 30.13
CA VAL A 240 -4.86 6.03 31.25
C VAL A 240 -5.13 7.10 32.29
N ALA A 241 -5.74 8.24 31.91
CA ALA A 241 -6.08 9.30 32.85
C ALA A 241 -7.23 10.19 32.38
N LYS A 242 -7.86 10.89 33.33
CA LYS A 242 -8.93 11.88 33.12
C LYS A 242 -8.67 13.12 33.99
N GLN A 243 -9.03 14.29 33.49
CA GLN A 243 -9.00 15.57 34.22
C GLN A 243 -10.21 16.40 33.79
N ALA A 244 -10.89 17.07 34.72
CA ALA A 244 -11.92 18.05 34.36
C ALA A 244 -11.31 19.18 33.50
N ALA A 245 -12.07 19.69 32.52
CA ALA A 245 -11.57 20.69 31.59
C ALA A 245 -11.56 22.10 32.24
N ASN A 246 -10.37 22.62 32.53
CA ASN A 246 -10.18 23.88 33.23
C ASN A 246 -10.56 25.13 32.39
N THR A 247 -11.16 26.15 33.01
CA THR A 247 -11.42 27.46 32.37
C THR A 247 -10.15 28.25 32.07
N ASN A 248 -8.99 27.86 32.62
CA ASN A 248 -7.68 28.36 32.22
C ASN A 248 -7.13 27.71 30.92
N HIS A 249 -7.90 26.81 30.29
CA HIS A 249 -7.60 26.17 29.01
C HIS A 249 -6.36 25.26 29.00
N THR A 250 -5.94 24.76 30.17
CA THR A 250 -4.78 23.85 30.32
C THR A 250 -5.10 22.55 31.04
N PHE A 251 -4.29 21.52 30.79
CA PHE A 251 -4.33 20.23 31.48
C PHE A 251 -2.92 19.74 31.82
N SER A 252 -2.79 18.93 32.87
CA SER A 252 -1.60 18.12 33.16
C SER A 252 -1.94 16.80 33.83
N PHE A 253 -1.31 15.73 33.37
CA PHE A 253 -1.33 14.39 33.92
C PHE A 253 0.07 14.08 34.47
N PRO A 254 0.22 13.67 35.76
CA PRO A 254 1.54 13.53 36.39
C PRO A 254 2.38 12.37 35.83
N GLY A 255 1.75 11.40 35.18
CA GLY A 255 2.39 10.25 34.54
C GLY A 255 1.53 9.66 33.41
N THR A 256 2.07 8.67 32.71
CA THR A 256 1.44 8.03 31.54
C THR A 256 2.09 6.67 31.26
N GLU A 257 1.45 5.81 30.45
CA GLU A 257 1.98 4.48 30.11
C GLU A 257 2.70 4.42 28.76
N LYS A 258 3.47 3.35 28.54
CA LYS A 258 4.19 3.10 27.28
C LYS A 258 3.24 2.85 26.10
N GLY A 259 3.50 3.53 24.98
CA GLY A 259 2.71 3.48 23.75
C GLY A 259 2.51 4.87 23.14
N HIS A 260 1.83 4.96 21.99
CA HIS A 260 1.56 6.25 21.34
C HIS A 260 0.55 7.05 22.14
N LYS A 261 0.83 8.34 22.35
CA LYS A 261 0.00 9.22 23.20
C LYS A 261 -1.11 9.87 22.38
N MET A 262 -2.36 9.72 22.84
CA MET A 262 -3.54 10.38 22.30
C MET A 262 -4.23 11.18 23.41
N LEU A 263 -4.77 12.35 23.07
CA LEU A 263 -5.50 13.21 23.99
C LEU A 263 -6.85 13.58 23.38
N ARG A 264 -7.91 13.55 24.18
CA ARG A 264 -9.26 13.93 23.76
C ARG A 264 -9.85 14.98 24.69
N LEU A 265 -10.60 15.91 24.13
CA LEU A 265 -11.53 16.79 24.85
C LEU A 265 -12.95 16.26 24.59
N VAL A 266 -13.74 15.98 25.63
CA VAL A 266 -15.01 15.24 25.52
C VAL A 266 -16.13 15.91 26.32
N ASP A 267 -17.32 16.02 25.72
CA ASP A 267 -18.57 16.29 26.43
C ASP A 267 -19.08 14.98 27.06
N THR A 268 -19.12 14.91 28.38
CA THR A 268 -19.42 13.68 29.11
C THR A 268 -20.91 13.33 29.19
N ARG A 269 -21.82 14.26 28.85
CA ARG A 269 -23.28 13.98 28.76
C ARG A 269 -23.61 13.17 27.52
N SER A 270 -22.92 13.48 26.43
CA SER A 270 -23.13 12.90 25.10
C SER A 270 -22.04 11.90 24.69
N ASN A 271 -21.00 11.75 25.50
CA ASN A 271 -19.76 11.02 25.19
C ASN A 271 -19.13 11.47 23.85
N LYS A 272 -19.33 12.74 23.47
CA LYS A 272 -18.93 13.30 22.18
C LYS A 272 -17.50 13.83 22.26
N ILE A 273 -16.63 13.33 21.40
CA ILE A 273 -15.30 13.91 21.19
C ILE A 273 -15.46 15.29 20.54
N LEU A 274 -15.01 16.32 21.25
CA LEU A 274 -15.02 17.72 20.83
C LEU A 274 -13.74 18.09 20.07
N ALA A 275 -12.61 17.52 20.51
CA ALA A 275 -11.30 17.65 19.87
C ALA A 275 -10.42 16.42 20.17
N GLU A 276 -9.48 16.11 19.28
CA GLU A 276 -8.51 15.04 19.46
C GLU A 276 -7.11 15.45 19.00
N TYR A 277 -6.09 15.19 19.82
CA TYR A 277 -4.68 15.28 19.44
C TYR A 277 -4.12 13.86 19.39
N PHE A 278 -3.77 13.41 18.19
CA PHE A 278 -3.05 12.17 17.97
C PHE A 278 -2.00 12.38 16.87
N GLN A 279 -0.72 12.17 17.21
CA GLN A 279 0.42 12.32 16.30
C GLN A 279 1.42 11.16 16.51
N PRO A 280 1.01 9.92 16.23
CA PRO A 280 1.87 8.74 16.42
C PRO A 280 3.02 8.72 15.41
N GLN A 281 4.11 8.03 15.77
CA GLN A 281 5.15 7.69 14.79
C GLN A 281 4.66 6.52 13.93
N LEU A 282 4.59 6.72 12.60
CA LEU A 282 4.11 5.73 11.65
C LEU A 282 5.28 4.95 11.04
N ALA A 283 5.15 3.63 10.97
CA ALA A 283 6.15 2.78 10.32
C ALA A 283 6.04 2.74 8.79
N GLY A 284 4.95 3.26 8.22
CA GLY A 284 4.65 3.20 6.78
C GLY A 284 3.72 2.05 6.37
N LEU A 285 3.10 1.37 7.33
CA LEU A 285 2.06 0.35 7.12
C LEU A 285 0.72 1.03 6.76
N ILE A 286 -0.09 0.40 5.89
CA ILE A 286 -1.40 0.92 5.43
C ILE A 286 -2.54 0.10 6.05
N ARG A 287 -3.55 0.73 6.66
CA ARG A 287 -4.70 -0.02 7.19
C ARG A 287 -5.50 -0.63 6.04
N SER A 288 -5.73 -1.94 6.08
CA SER A 288 -6.39 -2.68 5.00
C SER A 288 -7.86 -2.35 4.82
N TYR A 289 -8.56 -1.96 5.89
CA TYR A 289 -10.02 -1.80 5.89
C TYR A 289 -10.50 -0.52 6.58
N GLU A 290 -11.53 0.12 6.03
CA GLU A 290 -12.36 1.09 6.75
C GLU A 290 -13.68 0.43 7.17
N PHE A 291 -13.70 -0.08 8.40
CA PHE A 291 -14.91 -0.61 9.01
C PHE A 291 -15.85 0.51 9.45
N SER A 292 -17.15 0.30 9.27
CA SER A 292 -18.25 1.19 9.68
C SER A 292 -19.08 0.56 10.82
N PRO A 293 -19.83 1.34 11.62
CA PRO A 293 -20.68 0.81 12.67
C PRO A 293 -21.60 -0.32 12.19
N GLY A 294 -21.65 -1.42 12.95
CA GLY A 294 -22.41 -2.63 12.58
C GLY A 294 -21.63 -3.65 11.73
N GLN A 295 -20.39 -3.36 11.33
CA GLN A 295 -19.48 -4.35 10.75
C GLN A 295 -18.61 -4.97 11.84
N ASP A 296 -18.37 -6.29 11.77
CA ASP A 296 -17.63 -7.11 12.74
C ASP A 296 -16.21 -6.59 13.08
N GLY A 297 -15.51 -5.93 12.15
CA GLY A 297 -14.21 -5.31 12.45
C GLY A 297 -14.29 -3.96 13.19
N TYR A 298 -15.46 -3.31 13.27
CA TYR A 298 -15.60 -1.95 13.82
C TYR A 298 -15.38 -1.91 15.33
N GLY A 299 -14.55 -0.98 15.79
CA GLY A 299 -14.19 -0.85 17.22
C GLY A 299 -13.23 -1.93 17.74
N THR A 300 -12.89 -2.93 16.92
CA THR A 300 -11.90 -3.97 17.25
C THR A 300 -10.49 -3.55 16.83
N HIS A 301 -9.45 -4.26 17.30
CA HIS A 301 -8.06 -4.06 16.85
C HIS A 301 -7.88 -4.22 15.31
N ARG A 302 -8.80 -4.93 14.62
CA ARG A 302 -8.73 -5.17 13.17
C ARG A 302 -8.79 -3.89 12.33
N VAL A 303 -9.33 -2.78 12.86
CA VAL A 303 -9.33 -1.48 12.17
C VAL A 303 -7.92 -0.95 11.87
N HIS A 304 -6.91 -1.47 12.57
CA HIS A 304 -5.52 -1.02 12.48
C HIS A 304 -4.59 -2.02 11.76
N TYR A 305 -5.06 -3.21 11.36
CA TYR A 305 -4.20 -4.17 10.66
C TYR A 305 -3.91 -3.74 9.22
N SER A 306 -2.63 -3.86 8.84
CA SER A 306 -2.14 -3.88 7.47
C SER A 306 -1.93 -5.33 7.07
N PHE A 307 -2.56 -5.80 5.98
CA PHE A 307 -2.21 -7.07 5.35
C PHE A 307 -1.15 -6.85 4.26
N MET A 308 -0.22 -7.78 4.08
CA MET A 308 0.94 -7.55 3.20
C MET A 308 0.62 -7.68 1.72
N TYR A 309 -0.46 -8.39 1.39
CA TYR A 309 -1.11 -8.33 0.09
C TYR A 309 -1.53 -6.89 -0.26
N ASP A 310 -2.36 -6.28 0.58
CA ASP A 310 -2.84 -4.90 0.45
C ASP A 310 -1.73 -3.86 0.39
N GLN A 311 -0.72 -3.97 1.25
CA GLN A 311 0.42 -3.06 1.25
C GLN A 311 1.24 -3.18 -0.04
N SER A 312 1.27 -4.36 -0.67
CA SER A 312 1.93 -4.58 -1.96
C SER A 312 1.14 -3.94 -3.09
N LEU A 313 -0.19 -4.09 -3.11
CA LEU A 313 -1.06 -3.42 -4.06
C LEU A 313 -0.98 -1.88 -3.94
N ALA A 314 -0.96 -1.35 -2.72
CA ALA A 314 -0.78 0.08 -2.47
C ALA A 314 0.59 0.58 -2.98
N LEU A 315 1.67 -0.22 -2.81
CA LEU A 315 2.99 0.12 -3.34
C LEU A 315 3.02 0.09 -4.88
N LEU A 316 2.36 -0.89 -5.51
CA LEU A 316 2.21 -0.93 -6.97
C LEU A 316 1.44 0.28 -7.50
N VAL A 317 0.36 0.70 -6.83
CA VAL A 317 -0.36 1.95 -7.15
C VAL A 317 0.56 3.17 -7.03
N ALA A 318 1.34 3.30 -5.95
CA ALA A 318 2.27 4.41 -5.77
C ALA A 318 3.38 4.44 -6.86
N VAL A 319 3.91 3.28 -7.24
CA VAL A 319 4.87 3.10 -8.34
C VAL A 319 4.28 3.49 -9.70
N GLY A 320 3.03 3.09 -9.97
CA GLY A 320 2.27 3.46 -11.16
C GLY A 320 2.04 4.97 -11.24
N ALA A 321 1.51 5.56 -10.16
CA ALA A 321 1.28 7.00 -10.01
C ALA A 321 2.58 7.84 -10.05
N GLY A 322 3.74 7.22 -9.84
CA GLY A 322 5.01 7.92 -9.68
C GLY A 322 5.15 8.65 -8.33
N ASP A 323 4.27 8.35 -7.36
CA ASP A 323 4.28 8.94 -6.03
C ASP A 323 5.39 8.30 -5.19
N LYS A 324 6.62 8.80 -5.38
CA LYS A 324 7.79 8.31 -4.65
C LYS A 324 7.64 8.50 -3.13
N ALA A 325 6.95 9.53 -2.66
CA ALA A 325 6.79 9.78 -1.23
C ALA A 325 5.91 8.72 -0.56
N MET A 326 4.78 8.39 -1.18
CA MET A 326 3.92 7.27 -0.78
C MET A 326 4.65 5.93 -0.88
N ALA A 327 5.40 5.72 -1.98
CA ALA A 327 6.15 4.49 -2.20
C ALA A 327 7.29 4.27 -1.17
N ASP A 328 8.07 5.32 -0.85
CA ASP A 328 9.13 5.30 0.16
C ASP A 328 8.59 4.88 1.54
N GLN A 329 7.41 5.40 1.91
CA GLN A 329 6.74 5.04 3.17
C GLN A 329 6.33 3.56 3.18
N LEU A 330 5.67 3.05 2.13
CA LEU A 330 5.23 1.65 2.04
C LEU A 330 6.42 0.67 2.02
N VAL A 331 7.54 1.06 1.38
CA VAL A 331 8.81 0.33 1.43
C VAL A 331 9.41 0.32 2.85
N ASN A 332 9.31 1.42 3.60
CA ASN A 332 9.72 1.44 4.99
C ASN A 332 8.85 0.54 5.89
N GLY A 333 7.54 0.45 5.61
CA GLY A 333 6.65 -0.51 6.26
C GLY A 333 7.16 -1.95 6.14
N PHE A 334 7.45 -2.39 4.91
CA PHE A 334 8.04 -3.70 4.64
C PHE A 334 9.41 -3.90 5.33
N LYS A 335 10.27 -2.87 5.30
CA LYS A 335 11.58 -2.89 5.94
C LYS A 335 11.50 -3.12 7.46
N THR A 336 10.52 -2.52 8.12
CA THR A 336 10.29 -2.67 9.55
C THR A 336 9.90 -4.11 9.92
N ILE A 337 8.96 -4.71 9.18
CA ILE A 337 8.34 -6.00 9.56
C ILE A 337 9.05 -7.25 9.03
N GLN A 338 9.86 -7.16 7.95
CA GLN A 338 10.48 -8.36 7.35
C GLN A 338 11.30 -9.14 8.39
N ILE A 339 11.07 -10.45 8.50
CA ILE A 339 11.70 -11.29 9.53
C ILE A 339 13.22 -11.36 9.33
N LYS A 340 13.99 -11.00 10.37
CA LYS A 340 15.46 -10.88 10.28
C LYS A 340 16.24 -12.16 10.61
N SER A 341 15.62 -13.12 11.31
CA SER A 341 16.30 -14.30 11.88
C SER A 341 15.39 -15.54 11.91
N GLY A 342 15.92 -16.69 12.34
CA GLY A 342 15.17 -17.94 12.43
C GLY A 342 14.77 -18.56 11.07
N ARG A 343 13.88 -19.57 11.12
CA ARG A 343 13.43 -20.34 9.93
C ARG A 343 12.67 -19.49 8.91
N SER A 344 11.99 -18.44 9.35
CA SER A 344 11.26 -17.50 8.48
C SER A 344 12.10 -16.31 8.00
N ARG A 345 13.43 -16.28 8.24
CA ARG A 345 14.29 -15.14 7.82
C ARG A 345 14.09 -14.79 6.34
N GLY A 346 13.76 -13.53 6.08
CA GLY A 346 13.46 -12.98 4.76
C GLY A 346 11.98 -12.96 4.38
N ALA A 347 11.13 -13.75 5.05
CA ALA A 347 9.68 -13.72 4.84
C ALA A 347 9.04 -12.44 5.42
N PHE A 348 7.77 -12.25 5.07
CA PHE A 348 6.89 -11.22 5.60
C PHE A 348 5.68 -11.91 6.27
N PRO A 349 5.20 -11.44 7.44
CA PRO A 349 3.97 -11.94 8.05
C PRO A 349 2.76 -11.64 7.16
N SER A 350 1.64 -12.34 7.36
CA SER A 350 0.39 -12.04 6.64
C SER A 350 -0.12 -10.63 6.96
N SER A 351 -0.10 -10.25 8.24
CA SER A 351 -0.47 -8.90 8.68
C SER A 351 0.38 -8.36 9.85
N ALA A 352 0.36 -7.05 10.02
CA ALA A 352 0.98 -6.32 11.13
C ALA A 352 0.15 -5.10 11.54
N HIS A 353 0.16 -4.74 12.82
CA HIS A 353 -0.60 -3.59 13.34
C HIS A 353 0.06 -2.26 12.94
N GLN A 354 -0.69 -1.31 12.35
CA GLN A 354 -0.13 -0.07 11.78
C GLN A 354 0.71 0.74 12.78
N LEU A 355 0.28 0.75 14.05
CA LEU A 355 0.89 1.53 15.14
C LEU A 355 1.87 0.71 15.98
N ASP A 356 1.80 -0.62 15.91
CA ASP A 356 2.75 -1.53 16.56
C ASP A 356 3.22 -2.60 15.56
N PRO A 357 4.28 -2.32 14.79
CA PRO A 357 4.83 -3.28 13.83
C PRO A 357 5.43 -4.55 14.45
N SER A 358 5.46 -4.68 15.79
CA SER A 358 5.86 -5.93 16.47
C SER A 358 4.68 -6.89 16.68
N ASN A 359 3.45 -6.37 16.76
CA ASN A 359 2.21 -7.14 16.70
C ASN A 359 1.97 -7.60 15.25
N GLN A 360 2.48 -8.80 14.94
CA GLN A 360 2.46 -9.43 13.63
C GLN A 360 1.73 -10.78 13.67
N GLN A 361 0.90 -11.06 12.67
CA GLN A 361 0.38 -12.40 12.46
C GLN A 361 1.43 -13.24 11.71
N ALA A 362 2.17 -14.05 12.47
CA ALA A 362 3.33 -14.83 12.00
C ALA A 362 2.96 -16.05 11.12
N ARG A 363 1.99 -15.89 10.22
CA ARG A 363 1.66 -16.78 9.11
C ARG A 363 2.40 -16.26 7.87
N TYR A 364 3.00 -17.14 7.06
CA TYR A 364 3.91 -16.77 5.98
C TYR A 364 3.47 -17.42 4.66
N TYR A 365 2.52 -16.79 3.96
CA TYR A 365 1.98 -17.30 2.69
C TYR A 365 2.89 -16.97 1.51
N THR A 366 3.12 -17.94 0.63
CA THR A 366 4.02 -17.79 -0.53
C THR A 366 3.48 -16.77 -1.55
N GLY A 367 2.17 -16.71 -1.81
CA GLY A 367 1.55 -15.71 -2.69
C GLY A 367 1.67 -14.29 -2.13
N GLY A 368 1.32 -14.09 -0.86
CA GLY A 368 1.55 -12.81 -0.16
C GLY A 368 3.01 -12.33 -0.24
N VAL A 369 3.98 -13.22 0.01
CA VAL A 369 5.41 -12.90 -0.17
C VAL A 369 5.78 -12.65 -1.64
N ALA A 370 5.14 -13.30 -2.61
CA ALA A 370 5.33 -13.05 -4.03
C ALA A 370 4.81 -11.65 -4.44
N PHE A 371 3.67 -11.21 -3.92
CA PHE A 371 3.16 -9.84 -4.11
C PHE A 371 4.13 -8.80 -3.52
N VAL A 372 4.66 -9.01 -2.31
CA VAL A 372 5.68 -8.13 -1.72
C VAL A 372 6.94 -8.08 -2.59
N LEU A 373 7.41 -9.24 -3.05
CA LEU A 373 8.55 -9.34 -3.96
C LEU A 373 8.32 -8.58 -5.26
N TYR A 374 7.17 -8.77 -5.92
CA TYR A 374 6.84 -8.09 -7.16
C TYR A 374 6.77 -6.57 -6.94
N ALA A 375 6.08 -6.10 -5.90
CA ALA A 375 5.97 -4.68 -5.57
C ALA A 375 7.32 -4.02 -5.27
N LEU A 376 8.21 -4.69 -4.52
CA LEU A 376 9.57 -4.23 -4.26
C LEU A 376 10.43 -4.18 -5.54
N ILE A 377 10.32 -5.18 -6.43
CA ILE A 377 11.03 -5.21 -7.72
C ILE A 377 10.52 -4.08 -8.65
N ARG A 378 9.20 -3.85 -8.72
CA ARG A 378 8.61 -2.74 -9.49
C ARG A 378 8.99 -1.37 -8.93
N TYR A 379 9.11 -1.23 -7.61
CA TYR A 379 9.67 -0.04 -6.98
C TYR A 379 11.12 0.20 -7.41
N GLN A 380 11.97 -0.84 -7.36
CA GLN A 380 13.38 -0.74 -7.74
C GLN A 380 13.56 -0.44 -9.23
N GLU A 381 12.70 -0.99 -10.10
CA GLU A 381 12.64 -0.66 -11.53
C GLU A 381 12.30 0.82 -11.78
N LYS A 382 11.40 1.41 -10.97
CA LYS A 382 10.89 2.77 -11.14
C LYS A 382 11.81 3.84 -10.52
N PHE A 383 12.40 3.55 -9.36
CA PHE A 383 13.09 4.54 -8.51
C PHE A 383 14.56 4.19 -8.20
N GLY A 384 15.07 3.05 -8.67
CA GLY A 384 16.44 2.58 -8.43
C GLY A 384 16.61 1.79 -7.12
N ASP A 385 17.82 1.27 -6.90
CA ASP A 385 18.16 0.54 -5.67
C ASP A 385 18.45 1.50 -4.51
N ILE A 386 17.37 1.92 -3.85
CA ILE A 386 17.40 2.81 -2.69
C ILE A 386 16.64 2.18 -1.52
N ASN A 387 16.78 2.76 -0.32
CA ASN A 387 16.14 2.30 0.93
C ASN A 387 16.52 0.86 1.40
N GLY A 388 17.36 0.14 0.66
CA GLY A 388 17.83 -1.22 0.95
C GLY A 388 17.05 -2.33 0.23
N VAL A 389 16.29 -1.99 -0.82
CA VAL A 389 15.34 -2.91 -1.46
C VAL A 389 15.99 -4.17 -2.04
N SER A 390 17.14 -4.10 -2.71
CA SER A 390 17.87 -5.31 -3.16
C SER A 390 18.13 -6.33 -2.04
N SER A 391 18.41 -5.86 -0.83
CA SER A 391 18.71 -6.74 0.31
C SER A 391 17.44 -7.46 0.80
N MET A 392 16.33 -6.73 0.90
CA MET A 392 15.03 -7.29 1.27
C MET A 392 14.56 -8.33 0.25
N VAL A 393 14.62 -7.99 -1.04
CA VAL A 393 14.24 -8.90 -2.15
C VAL A 393 15.11 -10.15 -2.17
N ARG A 394 16.44 -10.03 -2.05
CA ARG A 394 17.34 -11.19 -2.04
C ARG A 394 17.10 -12.10 -0.84
N SER A 395 16.83 -11.55 0.36
CA SER A 395 16.50 -12.38 1.53
C SER A 395 15.13 -13.05 1.40
N ALA A 396 14.14 -12.39 0.80
CA ALA A 396 12.82 -12.98 0.56
C ALA A 396 12.85 -14.07 -0.52
N LEU A 397 13.58 -13.87 -1.62
CA LEU A 397 13.80 -14.90 -2.65
C LEU A 397 14.55 -16.13 -2.08
N ALA A 398 15.46 -15.94 -1.13
CA ALA A 398 16.13 -17.04 -0.45
C ALA A 398 15.14 -17.87 0.41
N TRP A 399 14.20 -17.23 1.11
CA TRP A 399 13.12 -17.93 1.82
C TRP A 399 12.16 -18.64 0.86
N VAL A 400 11.70 -17.96 -0.19
CA VAL A 400 10.82 -18.52 -1.23
C VAL A 400 11.43 -19.79 -1.86
N LYS A 401 12.74 -19.80 -2.12
CA LYS A 401 13.45 -20.98 -2.65
C LYS A 401 13.32 -22.22 -1.76
N THR A 402 13.11 -22.07 -0.44
CA THR A 402 12.83 -23.22 0.46
C THR A 402 11.45 -23.85 0.25
N LYS A 403 10.52 -23.14 -0.42
CA LYS A 403 9.14 -23.59 -0.63
C LYS A 403 8.94 -24.39 -1.91
N LYS A 404 9.90 -24.36 -2.84
CA LYS A 404 9.91 -25.23 -4.03
C LYS A 404 9.99 -26.70 -3.62
N SER A 405 9.03 -27.52 -4.07
CA SER A 405 9.06 -28.97 -3.92
C SER A 405 10.09 -29.57 -4.88
N THR A 406 10.98 -30.42 -4.37
CA THR A 406 12.04 -31.09 -5.14
C THR A 406 11.69 -32.51 -5.56
N SER A 407 10.60 -33.09 -5.04
CA SER A 407 10.16 -34.46 -5.29
C SER A 407 8.64 -34.61 -5.17
N GLY A 408 8.12 -35.78 -5.53
CA GLY A 408 6.69 -36.11 -5.50
C GLY A 408 5.86 -35.43 -6.61
N PRO A 409 4.52 -35.53 -6.57
CA PRO A 409 3.63 -34.94 -7.57
C PRO A 409 3.88 -33.44 -7.80
N GLY A 410 4.04 -32.68 -6.71
CA GLY A 410 4.33 -31.24 -6.74
C GLY A 410 5.77 -30.86 -7.11
N ALA A 411 6.64 -31.80 -7.51
CA ALA A 411 8.02 -31.47 -7.91
C ALA A 411 8.06 -30.34 -8.96
N GLY A 412 8.85 -29.30 -8.68
CA GLY A 412 8.97 -28.09 -9.50
C GLY A 412 8.05 -26.93 -9.10
N LEU A 413 6.91 -27.20 -8.43
CA LEU A 413 6.00 -26.17 -7.92
C LEU A 413 6.43 -25.67 -6.53
N TYR A 414 5.95 -24.48 -6.18
CA TYR A 414 6.11 -23.87 -4.87
C TYR A 414 4.90 -24.14 -3.98
N ARG A 415 5.20 -24.51 -2.72
CA ARG A 415 4.23 -24.81 -1.67
C ARG A 415 3.61 -23.54 -1.08
N GLY A 416 2.45 -23.67 -0.43
CA GLY A 416 1.64 -22.57 0.10
C GLY A 416 2.35 -21.64 1.08
N GLY A 417 3.43 -22.09 1.72
CA GLY A 417 4.25 -21.31 2.63
C GLY A 417 4.45 -22.01 3.97
N THR A 418 4.36 -21.26 5.07
CA THR A 418 4.50 -21.77 6.43
C THR A 418 3.50 -21.11 7.36
N ASN A 419 2.75 -21.89 8.15
CA ASN A 419 1.77 -21.39 9.11
C ASN A 419 2.15 -21.77 10.55
N ILE A 420 1.40 -21.28 11.53
CA ILE A 420 1.46 -21.67 12.94
C ILE A 420 0.17 -22.42 13.28
N ASN A 421 0.21 -23.35 14.23
CA ASN A 421 -0.98 -24.01 14.73
C ASN A 421 -1.71 -23.09 15.72
N ASP A 422 -2.99 -22.81 15.52
CA ASP A 422 -3.72 -21.89 16.40
C ASP A 422 -3.89 -22.45 17.84
N ASP A 423 -3.89 -23.78 18.01
CA ASP A 423 -3.85 -24.43 19.35
C ASP A 423 -2.44 -24.49 19.99
N ASP A 424 -1.38 -24.25 19.22
CA ASP A 424 0.02 -24.26 19.70
C ASP A 424 0.86 -23.26 18.91
N ASN A 425 0.88 -22.02 19.42
CA ASN A 425 1.55 -20.89 18.78
C ASN A 425 3.08 -21.06 18.61
N ASN A 426 3.69 -22.08 19.24
CA ASN A 426 5.11 -22.41 19.04
C ASN A 426 5.34 -23.40 17.89
N LYS A 427 4.29 -24.11 17.44
CA LYS A 427 4.39 -25.20 16.47
C LYS A 427 4.11 -24.76 15.04
N GLN A 428 5.15 -24.16 14.45
CA GLN A 428 5.20 -23.81 13.04
C GLN A 428 5.13 -25.07 12.14
N PHE A 429 4.27 -25.07 11.11
CA PHE A 429 4.13 -26.15 10.13
C PHE A 429 4.18 -25.65 8.66
N GLU A 430 4.68 -26.49 7.76
CA GLU A 430 4.74 -26.17 6.33
C GLU A 430 3.38 -26.37 5.65
N ILE A 431 2.92 -25.37 4.91
CA ILE A 431 1.66 -25.43 4.16
C ILE A 431 1.93 -26.22 2.88
N ALA A 432 1.50 -27.49 2.85
CA ALA A 432 1.97 -28.46 1.86
C ALA A 432 1.39 -28.33 0.43
N TRP A 433 0.23 -27.65 0.27
CA TRP A 433 -0.46 -27.53 -1.02
C TRP A 433 0.24 -26.60 -2.01
N HIS A 434 -0.09 -26.72 -3.30
CA HIS A 434 0.47 -25.93 -4.41
C HIS A 434 -0.67 -25.20 -5.14
N SER A 435 -0.97 -23.96 -4.74
CA SER A 435 -1.97 -23.12 -5.41
C SER A 435 -1.45 -22.64 -6.77
N THR A 436 -2.32 -22.58 -7.78
CA THR A 436 -2.01 -21.99 -9.08
C THR A 436 -1.64 -20.53 -8.95
N GLU A 437 -2.43 -19.76 -8.21
CA GLU A 437 -2.25 -18.33 -7.89
C GLU A 437 -0.80 -18.04 -7.44
N HIS A 438 -0.39 -18.64 -6.32
CA HIS A 438 0.95 -18.51 -5.75
C HIS A 438 2.09 -18.85 -6.73
N ASN A 439 1.86 -19.79 -7.65
CA ASN A 439 2.87 -20.22 -8.61
C ASN A 439 2.90 -19.28 -9.84
N THR A 440 1.76 -18.74 -10.27
CA THR A 440 1.72 -17.68 -11.28
C THR A 440 2.32 -16.37 -10.76
N ASP A 441 2.06 -16.00 -9.50
CA ASP A 441 2.66 -14.82 -8.86
C ASP A 441 4.19 -14.93 -8.83
N LEU A 442 4.70 -16.09 -8.42
CA LEU A 442 6.14 -16.35 -8.41
C LEU A 442 6.75 -16.37 -9.81
N TRP A 443 6.01 -16.81 -10.83
CA TRP A 443 6.46 -16.66 -12.22
C TRP A 443 6.64 -15.18 -12.59
N HIS A 444 5.65 -14.33 -12.28
CA HIS A 444 5.73 -12.88 -12.50
C HIS A 444 6.90 -12.24 -11.73
N VAL A 445 7.14 -12.68 -10.48
CA VAL A 445 8.33 -12.29 -9.70
C VAL A 445 9.63 -12.69 -10.39
N TYR A 446 9.78 -13.95 -10.81
CA TYR A 446 11.04 -14.44 -11.39
C TYR A 446 11.32 -13.87 -12.79
N GLU A 447 10.31 -13.70 -13.64
CA GLU A 447 10.47 -13.01 -14.92
C GLU A 447 10.91 -11.56 -14.67
N ARG A 448 10.21 -10.81 -13.82
CA ARG A 448 10.54 -9.39 -13.59
C ARG A 448 11.87 -9.19 -12.85
N ALA A 449 12.22 -10.09 -11.92
CA ALA A 449 13.54 -10.14 -11.29
C ALA A 449 14.66 -10.35 -12.32
N SER A 450 14.45 -11.19 -13.34
CA SER A 450 15.45 -11.41 -14.39
C SER A 450 15.72 -10.14 -15.21
N GLN A 451 14.68 -9.36 -15.53
CA GLN A 451 14.80 -8.11 -16.27
C GLN A 451 15.45 -7.00 -15.42
N VAL A 452 15.07 -6.87 -14.15
CA VAL A 452 15.52 -5.78 -13.26
C VAL A 452 16.93 -6.02 -12.70
N TYR A 453 17.31 -7.27 -12.43
CA TYR A 453 18.64 -7.61 -11.88
C TYR A 453 19.65 -8.10 -12.92
N GLY A 454 19.22 -8.41 -14.15
CA GLY A 454 20.08 -8.99 -15.20
C GLY A 454 20.60 -10.40 -14.88
N ASP A 455 19.98 -11.09 -13.92
CA ASP A 455 20.42 -12.40 -13.44
C ASP A 455 19.69 -13.52 -14.19
N ALA A 456 20.43 -14.27 -15.02
CA ALA A 456 19.90 -15.36 -15.83
C ALA A 456 19.31 -16.52 -15.01
N SER A 457 19.68 -16.67 -13.73
CA SER A 457 19.12 -17.73 -12.88
C SER A 457 17.64 -17.50 -12.56
N TYR A 458 17.21 -16.24 -12.45
CA TYR A 458 15.79 -15.90 -12.29
C TYR A 458 15.00 -16.21 -13.57
N ARG A 459 15.59 -15.99 -14.75
CA ARG A 459 14.95 -16.36 -16.02
C ARG A 459 14.82 -17.87 -16.18
N GLN A 460 15.86 -18.63 -15.82
CA GLN A 460 15.83 -20.10 -15.83
C GLN A 460 14.78 -20.65 -14.86
N GLU A 461 14.60 -20.04 -13.69
CA GLU A 461 13.56 -20.42 -12.73
C GLU A 461 12.16 -20.09 -13.28
N ALA A 462 11.94 -18.90 -13.86
CA ALA A 462 10.68 -18.58 -14.56
C ALA A 462 10.37 -19.55 -15.73
N ASP A 463 11.39 -19.92 -16.52
CA ASP A 463 11.27 -20.86 -17.65
C ASP A 463 11.04 -22.31 -17.19
N SER A 464 11.48 -22.68 -15.99
CA SER A 464 11.16 -23.95 -15.34
C SER A 464 9.74 -23.94 -14.78
N LEU A 465 9.38 -22.90 -14.02
CA LEU A 465 8.12 -22.78 -13.31
C LEU A 465 6.93 -22.71 -14.28
N ALA A 466 7.04 -21.95 -15.38
CA ALA A 466 6.00 -21.88 -16.41
C ALA A 466 5.65 -23.26 -17.00
N LYS A 467 6.66 -24.10 -17.27
CA LYS A 467 6.44 -25.46 -17.79
C LYS A 467 5.68 -26.32 -16.79
N VAL A 468 6.08 -26.30 -15.51
CA VAL A 468 5.46 -27.14 -14.48
C VAL A 468 4.03 -26.67 -14.15
N ILE A 469 3.74 -25.37 -14.20
CA ILE A 469 2.37 -24.83 -14.13
C ILE A 469 1.51 -25.39 -15.27
N MET A 470 1.99 -25.31 -16.52
CA MET A 470 1.25 -25.80 -17.69
C MET A 470 1.16 -27.33 -17.78
N GLU A 471 2.08 -28.05 -17.15
CA GLU A 471 2.08 -29.51 -17.04
C GLU A 471 1.05 -30.01 -16.01
N LYS A 472 0.98 -29.36 -14.84
CA LYS A 472 0.34 -29.93 -13.64
C LYS A 472 -0.91 -29.19 -13.14
N LEU A 473 -1.11 -27.93 -13.51
CA LEU A 473 -2.19 -27.08 -12.99
C LEU A 473 -3.22 -26.70 -14.08
N TRP A 474 -2.86 -26.83 -15.35
CA TRP A 474 -3.78 -26.59 -16.47
C TRP A 474 -4.68 -27.81 -16.73
N ASN A 475 -5.96 -27.66 -16.42
CA ASN A 475 -6.99 -28.66 -16.66
C ASN A 475 -7.35 -28.72 -18.16
N LYS A 476 -6.75 -29.67 -18.87
CA LYS A 476 -6.94 -29.86 -20.32
C LYS A 476 -8.37 -30.27 -20.71
N ALA A 477 -9.15 -30.83 -19.78
CA ALA A 477 -10.53 -31.24 -20.05
C ALA A 477 -11.49 -30.04 -19.97
N GLU A 478 -11.33 -29.16 -18.97
CA GLU A 478 -12.14 -27.97 -18.80
C GLU A 478 -11.60 -26.70 -19.48
N ASN A 479 -10.36 -26.74 -20.01
CA ASN A 479 -9.66 -25.60 -20.64
C ASN A 479 -9.56 -24.36 -19.74
N ARG A 480 -9.17 -24.60 -18.47
CA ARG A 480 -8.90 -23.60 -17.44
C ARG A 480 -7.76 -24.09 -16.54
N PHE A 481 -7.30 -23.26 -15.61
CA PHE A 481 -6.55 -23.77 -14.46
C PHE A 481 -7.49 -24.36 -13.41
N ASP A 482 -6.98 -25.32 -12.64
CA ASP A 482 -7.53 -25.74 -11.35
C ASP A 482 -7.04 -24.79 -10.23
N GLN A 483 -7.68 -24.79 -9.05
CA GLN A 483 -7.27 -23.92 -7.93
C GLN A 483 -5.84 -24.27 -7.44
N GLY A 484 -5.47 -25.54 -7.52
CA GLY A 484 -4.11 -26.01 -7.30
C GLY A 484 -3.90 -27.45 -7.74
N LEU A 485 -2.73 -27.99 -7.39
CA LEU A 485 -2.43 -29.41 -7.61
C LEU A 485 -3.44 -30.28 -6.85
N ASP A 486 -4.04 -31.23 -7.57
CA ASP A 486 -5.10 -32.14 -7.08
C ASP A 486 -6.32 -31.43 -6.46
N ASP A 487 -6.59 -30.19 -6.90
CA ASP A 487 -7.62 -29.30 -6.35
C ASP A 487 -8.44 -28.62 -7.45
N HIS A 488 -9.43 -29.36 -7.98
CA HIS A 488 -10.23 -28.96 -9.14
C HIS A 488 -11.27 -27.86 -8.89
N ALA A 489 -11.18 -27.15 -7.76
CA ALA A 489 -12.09 -26.06 -7.41
C ALA A 489 -12.00 -24.89 -8.40
N LYS A 490 -13.12 -24.20 -8.58
CA LYS A 490 -13.34 -23.17 -9.61
C LYS A 490 -13.30 -21.79 -8.98
N ALA A 491 -12.10 -21.23 -8.93
CA ALA A 491 -11.80 -19.88 -8.46
C ALA A 491 -11.65 -18.89 -9.62
N LEU A 492 -11.95 -17.62 -9.37
CA LEU A 492 -11.95 -16.55 -10.38
C LEU A 492 -10.54 -16.07 -10.71
N ASP A 493 -9.66 -15.99 -9.71
CA ASP A 493 -8.23 -15.67 -9.82
C ASP A 493 -7.53 -16.59 -10.84
N THR A 494 -7.64 -17.92 -10.71
CA THR A 494 -7.00 -18.87 -11.63
C THR A 494 -7.54 -18.78 -13.06
N SER A 495 -8.76 -18.26 -13.26
CA SER A 495 -9.31 -17.97 -14.59
C SER A 495 -8.84 -16.62 -15.15
N SER A 496 -8.74 -15.59 -14.30
CA SER A 496 -8.49 -14.19 -14.68
C SER A 496 -7.00 -13.83 -14.63
N TRP A 497 -6.34 -13.94 -13.48
CA TRP A 497 -4.90 -13.78 -13.31
C TRP A 497 -4.15 -14.88 -14.10
N GLY A 498 -4.69 -16.10 -14.13
CA GLY A 498 -4.20 -17.16 -15.01
C GLY A 498 -4.22 -16.79 -16.50
N SER A 499 -5.18 -15.99 -16.98
CA SER A 499 -5.18 -15.49 -18.36
C SER A 499 -4.12 -14.42 -18.61
N ILE A 500 -3.72 -13.65 -17.59
CA ILE A 500 -2.60 -12.69 -17.67
C ILE A 500 -1.28 -13.46 -17.81
N PHE A 501 -1.06 -14.45 -16.94
CA PHE A 501 0.08 -15.38 -17.04
C PHE A 501 0.17 -16.07 -18.40
N LEU A 502 -0.93 -16.62 -18.91
CA LEU A 502 -0.97 -17.28 -20.23
C LEU A 502 -0.62 -16.33 -21.38
N ASN A 503 -1.15 -15.10 -21.38
CA ASN A 503 -0.73 -14.07 -22.34
C ASN A 503 0.78 -13.75 -22.20
N ALA A 504 1.31 -13.75 -20.98
CA ALA A 504 2.69 -13.37 -20.69
C ALA A 504 3.71 -14.43 -21.13
N ILE A 505 3.35 -15.71 -21.08
CA ILE A 505 4.16 -16.82 -21.64
C ILE A 505 3.90 -17.10 -23.13
N GLY A 506 2.92 -16.42 -23.76
CA GLY A 506 2.61 -16.55 -25.19
C GLY A 506 1.59 -17.63 -25.54
N GLU A 507 0.87 -18.17 -24.55
CA GLU A 507 -0.21 -19.16 -24.68
C GLU A 507 -1.56 -18.49 -24.99
N TYR A 508 -1.58 -17.66 -26.03
CA TYR A 508 -2.66 -16.69 -26.31
C TYR A 508 -4.06 -17.31 -26.45
N ASP A 509 -4.19 -18.50 -27.06
CA ASP A 509 -5.50 -19.16 -27.20
C ASP A 509 -6.02 -19.70 -25.87
N LYS A 510 -5.14 -20.28 -25.04
CA LYS A 510 -5.49 -20.66 -23.67
C LYS A 510 -5.88 -19.44 -22.85
N ALA A 511 -5.15 -18.33 -23.00
CA ALA A 511 -5.46 -17.06 -22.33
C ALA A 511 -6.86 -16.55 -22.70
N LYS A 512 -7.21 -16.58 -24.00
CA LYS A 512 -8.51 -16.20 -24.54
C LYS A 512 -9.65 -17.07 -23.99
N VAL A 513 -9.45 -18.39 -23.89
CA VAL A 513 -10.45 -19.30 -23.30
C VAL A 513 -10.58 -19.11 -21.78
N SER A 514 -9.46 -18.99 -21.06
CA SER A 514 -9.43 -18.72 -19.61
C SER A 514 -10.15 -17.41 -19.26
N LEU A 515 -9.89 -16.33 -20.01
CA LEU A 515 -10.58 -15.06 -19.86
C LEU A 515 -12.07 -15.15 -20.23
N ALA A 516 -12.44 -15.93 -21.24
CA ALA A 516 -13.84 -16.18 -21.57
C ALA A 516 -14.58 -16.98 -20.46
N TYR A 517 -13.88 -17.89 -19.76
CA TYR A 517 -14.44 -18.69 -18.66
C TYR A 517 -14.84 -17.84 -17.44
N THR A 518 -14.21 -16.67 -17.24
CA THR A 518 -14.59 -15.72 -16.16
C THR A 518 -16.06 -15.31 -16.21
N ARG A 519 -16.70 -15.35 -17.39
CA ARG A 519 -18.14 -15.05 -17.57
C ARG A 519 -19.06 -15.96 -16.74
N ASN A 520 -18.63 -17.18 -16.42
CA ASN A 520 -19.40 -18.10 -15.57
C ASN A 520 -19.56 -17.57 -14.13
N PHE A 521 -18.64 -16.71 -13.68
CA PHE A 521 -18.66 -16.07 -12.36
C PHE A 521 -19.43 -14.74 -12.36
N ALA A 522 -19.98 -14.28 -13.49
CA ALA A 522 -20.63 -12.97 -13.57
C ALA A 522 -21.87 -12.89 -12.68
N MET A 523 -21.95 -11.85 -11.83
CA MET A 523 -23.00 -11.66 -10.84
C MET A 523 -23.45 -10.20 -10.75
N SER A 524 -24.71 -9.97 -10.35
CA SER A 524 -25.24 -8.65 -10.00
C SER A 524 -25.79 -8.66 -8.56
N ARG A 525 -25.27 -7.78 -7.70
CA ARG A 525 -25.65 -7.60 -6.29
C ARG A 525 -25.53 -6.12 -5.91
N ALA A 526 -26.37 -5.67 -4.96
CA ALA A 526 -26.40 -4.28 -4.46
C ALA A 526 -26.44 -3.18 -5.56
N GLY A 527 -27.02 -3.49 -6.73
CA GLY A 527 -27.08 -2.55 -7.87
C GLY A 527 -25.79 -2.40 -8.67
N SER A 528 -24.73 -3.15 -8.35
CA SER A 528 -23.49 -3.25 -9.13
C SER A 528 -23.39 -4.61 -9.83
N GLN A 529 -22.59 -4.68 -10.89
CA GLN A 529 -22.29 -5.93 -11.60
C GLN A 529 -20.78 -6.17 -11.59
N GLY A 530 -20.41 -7.43 -11.40
CA GLY A 530 -19.03 -7.89 -11.26
C GLY A 530 -19.01 -9.41 -11.23
N TYR A 531 -18.14 -10.01 -10.41
CA TYR A 531 -17.92 -11.45 -10.39
C TYR A 531 -17.89 -12.01 -8.96
N THR A 532 -18.33 -13.26 -8.78
CA THR A 532 -18.19 -14.05 -7.53
C THR A 532 -16.78 -14.66 -7.45
N PRO A 533 -16.19 -14.89 -6.26
CA PRO A 533 -14.86 -15.52 -6.16
C PRO A 533 -14.86 -16.98 -6.60
N TYR A 534 -15.94 -17.72 -6.32
CA TYR A 534 -16.02 -19.17 -6.54
C TYR A 534 -17.28 -19.60 -7.28
N LEU A 535 -17.21 -20.75 -7.95
CA LEU A 535 -18.37 -21.50 -8.49
C LEU A 535 -18.62 -22.83 -7.77
N THR A 536 -17.71 -23.25 -6.90
CA THR A 536 -17.70 -24.56 -6.22
C THR A 536 -17.17 -24.42 -4.80
N GLY A 537 -17.61 -25.28 -3.89
CA GLY A 537 -17.25 -25.21 -2.47
C GLY A 537 -18.22 -24.34 -1.66
N THR A 538 -17.86 -24.05 -0.42
CA THR A 538 -18.68 -23.25 0.49
C THR A 538 -18.36 -21.77 0.30
N TYR A 539 -19.31 -21.00 -0.23
CA TYR A 539 -19.19 -19.54 -0.37
C TYR A 539 -20.55 -18.86 -0.33
N THR A 540 -20.55 -17.57 0.00
CA THR A 540 -21.73 -16.70 0.01
C THR A 540 -21.85 -15.99 -1.34
N PRO A 541 -22.95 -16.15 -2.11
CA PRO A 541 -23.09 -15.54 -3.44
C PRO A 541 -23.06 -14.00 -3.45
N THR A 542 -21.87 -13.47 -3.73
CA THR A 542 -21.47 -12.07 -3.53
C THR A 542 -20.73 -11.52 -4.76
N VAL A 543 -20.69 -10.20 -4.95
CA VAL A 543 -19.75 -9.58 -5.90
C VAL A 543 -18.48 -9.22 -5.15
N TRP A 544 -17.36 -9.80 -5.56
CA TRP A 544 -16.01 -9.56 -5.05
C TRP A 544 -15.29 -8.55 -5.95
N PHE A 545 -14.98 -7.38 -5.40
CA PHE A 545 -14.53 -6.25 -6.23
C PHE A 545 -13.07 -6.38 -6.65
N GLU A 546 -12.21 -6.91 -5.78
CA GLU A 546 -10.82 -7.28 -6.09
C GLU A 546 -10.73 -8.16 -7.35
N GLY A 547 -11.37 -9.34 -7.34
CA GLY A 547 -11.41 -10.23 -8.50
C GLY A 547 -12.13 -9.63 -9.72
N THR A 548 -13.17 -8.81 -9.52
CA THR A 548 -13.81 -8.05 -10.61
C THR A 548 -12.83 -7.10 -11.30
N PHE A 549 -11.96 -6.44 -10.55
CA PHE A 549 -10.91 -5.59 -11.09
C PHE A 549 -9.71 -6.40 -11.60
N GLY A 550 -9.45 -7.60 -11.08
CA GLY A 550 -8.55 -8.61 -11.67
C GLY A 550 -8.98 -9.02 -13.09
N VAL A 551 -10.27 -9.33 -13.30
CA VAL A 551 -10.84 -9.57 -14.64
C VAL A 551 -10.74 -8.31 -15.51
N THR A 552 -10.91 -7.12 -14.92
CA THR A 552 -10.77 -5.84 -15.64
C THR A 552 -9.32 -5.61 -16.12
N GLN A 553 -8.31 -5.94 -15.31
CA GLN A 553 -6.91 -5.93 -15.74
C GLN A 553 -6.62 -7.01 -16.80
N ALA A 554 -7.26 -8.18 -16.71
CA ALA A 554 -7.14 -9.22 -17.73
C ALA A 554 -7.71 -8.79 -19.09
N TYR A 555 -8.84 -8.05 -19.12
CA TYR A 555 -9.32 -7.40 -20.35
C TYR A 555 -8.33 -6.34 -20.86
N ASN A 556 -7.65 -5.60 -19.97
CA ASN A 556 -6.66 -4.59 -20.33
C ASN A 556 -5.41 -5.22 -20.99
N VAL A 557 -4.90 -6.31 -20.40
CA VAL A 557 -3.81 -7.14 -20.95
C VAL A 557 -4.18 -7.76 -22.29
N ALA A 558 -5.42 -8.24 -22.44
CA ALA A 558 -5.95 -8.74 -23.71
C ALA A 558 -6.27 -7.64 -24.75
N GLY A 559 -6.05 -6.36 -24.44
CA GLY A 559 -6.29 -5.23 -25.33
C GLY A 559 -7.77 -4.85 -25.53
N ASN A 560 -8.69 -5.45 -24.78
CA ASN A 560 -10.13 -5.23 -24.89
C ASN A 560 -10.58 -3.98 -24.11
N LYS A 561 -10.30 -2.80 -24.68
CA LYS A 561 -10.53 -1.50 -24.04
C LYS A 561 -12.00 -1.23 -23.67
N ASP A 562 -12.93 -1.75 -24.49
CA ASP A 562 -14.35 -1.52 -24.29
C ASP A 562 -14.87 -2.27 -23.05
N GLU A 563 -14.42 -3.52 -22.82
CA GLU A 563 -14.74 -4.22 -21.56
C GLU A 563 -13.95 -3.69 -20.36
N VAL A 564 -12.77 -3.07 -20.52
CA VAL A 564 -12.11 -2.35 -19.41
C VAL A 564 -13.01 -1.20 -18.93
N ALA A 565 -13.52 -0.39 -19.87
CA ALA A 565 -14.41 0.73 -19.57
C ALA A 565 -15.76 0.25 -19.00
N ALA A 566 -16.40 -0.72 -19.67
CA ALA A 566 -17.69 -1.24 -19.24
C ALA A 566 -17.62 -1.97 -17.89
N SER A 567 -16.57 -2.77 -17.64
CA SER A 567 -16.36 -3.46 -16.36
C SER A 567 -16.16 -2.48 -15.22
N ALA A 568 -15.32 -1.45 -15.40
CA ALA A 568 -15.18 -0.39 -14.41
C ALA A 568 -16.52 0.30 -14.13
N GLN A 569 -17.24 0.73 -15.16
CA GLN A 569 -18.52 1.43 -15.04
C GLN A 569 -19.61 0.60 -14.35
N ARG A 570 -19.65 -0.72 -14.56
CA ARG A 570 -20.58 -1.66 -13.89
C ARG A 570 -20.42 -1.71 -12.37
N THR A 571 -19.29 -1.24 -11.81
CA THR A 571 -19.03 -1.16 -10.36
C THR A 571 -19.24 0.23 -9.74
N TYR A 572 -19.53 1.26 -10.54
CA TYR A 572 -19.49 2.68 -10.11
C TYR A 572 -20.52 3.09 -9.05
N ARG A 573 -21.52 2.24 -8.79
CA ARG A 573 -22.51 2.41 -7.70
C ARG A 573 -22.01 1.94 -6.34
N SER A 574 -20.96 1.11 -6.29
CA SER A 574 -20.35 0.62 -5.05
C SER A 574 -19.13 1.43 -4.59
N GLN A 575 -18.71 2.46 -5.34
CA GLN A 575 -17.67 3.38 -4.85
C GLN A 575 -18.27 4.29 -3.76
N GLY A 576 -17.70 4.25 -2.57
CA GLY A 576 -18.13 5.07 -1.44
C GLY A 576 -17.79 6.55 -1.61
N ALA A 577 -18.38 7.39 -0.75
CA ALA A 577 -18.07 8.83 -0.71
C ALA A 577 -16.60 9.11 -0.36
N ASN A 578 -15.98 8.21 0.42
CA ASN A 578 -14.55 8.14 0.73
C ASN A 578 -13.65 7.80 -0.48
N GLY A 579 -14.22 7.33 -1.59
CA GLY A 579 -13.49 6.94 -2.81
C GLY A 579 -13.12 5.46 -2.91
N ALA A 580 -13.38 4.64 -1.89
CA ALA A 580 -13.04 3.22 -1.87
C ALA A 580 -14.16 2.32 -2.44
N TRP A 581 -13.83 1.05 -2.68
CA TRP A 581 -14.81 -0.03 -2.89
C TRP A 581 -14.86 -0.98 -1.68
N PRO A 582 -16.03 -1.53 -1.32
CA PRO A 582 -16.13 -2.64 -0.38
C PRO A 582 -15.39 -3.86 -0.94
N TYR A 583 -14.89 -4.74 -0.07
CA TYR A 583 -14.23 -5.97 -0.53
C TYR A 583 -15.22 -6.94 -1.21
N VAL A 584 -16.38 -7.17 -0.57
CA VAL A 584 -17.52 -7.92 -1.11
C VAL A 584 -18.86 -7.20 -0.85
N THR A 585 -19.90 -7.44 -1.65
CA THR A 585 -21.25 -6.85 -1.41
C THR A 585 -21.96 -7.44 -0.19
N ASN A 586 -21.78 -8.74 0.01
CA ASN A 586 -22.30 -9.55 1.10
C ASN A 586 -21.11 -10.18 1.81
N VAL A 587 -21.09 -10.13 3.14
CA VAL A 587 -20.07 -10.79 3.97
C VAL A 587 -20.08 -12.29 3.68
N ASP A 588 -18.89 -12.90 3.57
CA ASP A 588 -18.72 -14.34 3.44
C ASP A 588 -17.79 -14.86 4.54
N GLU A 589 -18.39 -15.22 5.68
CA GLU A 589 -17.64 -15.61 6.90
C GLU A 589 -16.78 -16.86 6.67
N ALA A 590 -17.29 -17.83 5.90
CA ALA A 590 -16.55 -19.04 5.53
C ALA A 590 -15.26 -18.73 4.75
N ASN A 591 -15.27 -17.65 3.97
CA ASN A 591 -14.13 -17.15 3.21
C ASN A 591 -13.50 -15.88 3.81
N GLN A 592 -13.82 -15.55 5.06
CA GLN A 592 -13.30 -14.40 5.81
C GLN A 592 -13.51 -13.02 5.14
N MET A 593 -14.41 -12.93 4.14
CA MET A 593 -14.60 -11.75 3.30
C MET A 593 -15.55 -10.74 3.94
N THR A 594 -15.07 -9.54 4.27
CA THR A 594 -15.88 -8.48 4.89
C THR A 594 -16.53 -7.55 3.85
N ASN A 595 -17.66 -6.92 4.16
CA ASN A 595 -18.23 -5.86 3.32
C ASN A 595 -17.70 -4.45 3.65
N ALA A 596 -16.63 -4.34 4.44
CA ALA A 596 -15.91 -3.09 4.68
C ALA A 596 -15.19 -2.59 3.41
N TYR A 597 -14.99 -1.27 3.32
CA TYR A 597 -14.14 -0.66 2.30
C TYR A 597 -12.70 -1.17 2.45
N SER A 598 -12.04 -1.54 1.34
CA SER A 598 -10.76 -2.24 1.37
C SER A 598 -9.67 -1.61 0.51
N VAL A 599 -8.41 -1.75 0.93
CA VAL A 599 -7.24 -1.46 0.10
C VAL A 599 -7.22 -2.38 -1.11
N ALA A 600 -7.38 -3.70 -0.94
CA ALA A 600 -7.40 -4.68 -2.03
C ALA A 600 -8.23 -4.22 -3.23
N SER A 601 -9.54 -4.02 -3.04
CA SER A 601 -10.45 -3.66 -4.13
C SER A 601 -10.19 -2.26 -4.68
N THR A 602 -9.83 -1.30 -3.82
CA THR A 602 -9.59 0.10 -4.23
C THR A 602 -8.26 0.25 -4.99
N ALA A 603 -7.24 -0.51 -4.62
CA ALA A 603 -5.96 -0.56 -5.30
C ALA A 603 -6.06 -1.34 -6.61
N TRP A 604 -6.77 -2.48 -6.64
CA TRP A 604 -7.03 -3.20 -7.89
C TRP A 604 -7.83 -2.37 -8.91
N TYR A 605 -8.81 -1.57 -8.48
CA TYR A 605 -9.46 -0.59 -9.36
C TYR A 605 -8.43 0.36 -10.00
N LEU A 606 -7.55 0.94 -9.19
CA LEU A 606 -6.52 1.87 -9.66
C LEU A 606 -5.50 1.20 -10.58
N LEU A 607 -5.09 -0.03 -10.29
CA LEU A 607 -4.21 -0.81 -11.17
C LEU A 607 -4.91 -1.09 -12.51
N ALA A 608 -6.10 -1.68 -12.50
CA ALA A 608 -6.81 -2.06 -13.74
C ALA A 608 -7.22 -0.87 -14.62
N THR A 609 -7.48 0.31 -14.03
CA THR A 609 -8.07 1.46 -14.75
C THR A 609 -7.17 2.69 -14.89
N ALA A 610 -6.23 2.94 -13.96
CA ALA A 610 -5.39 4.15 -13.96
C ALA A 610 -3.90 3.84 -14.19
N TYR A 611 -3.42 2.71 -13.67
CA TYR A 611 -2.00 2.31 -13.69
C TYR A 611 -1.78 0.86 -14.17
N PRO A 612 -2.33 0.44 -15.33
CA PRO A 612 -2.33 -0.97 -15.75
C PRO A 612 -0.97 -1.48 -16.25
N ASP A 613 0.07 -0.64 -16.29
CA ASP A 613 1.46 -1.07 -16.49
C ASP A 613 2.19 -1.38 -15.17
N ALA A 614 1.61 -1.02 -14.02
CA ALA A 614 2.22 -1.18 -12.70
C ALA A 614 2.14 -2.62 -12.15
N ILE A 615 1.10 -3.39 -12.49
CA ILE A 615 0.98 -4.82 -12.13
C ILE A 615 1.05 -5.72 -13.38
N TRP A 616 1.79 -6.83 -13.27
CA TRP A 616 1.93 -7.91 -14.25
C TRP A 616 2.04 -7.47 -15.71
N SER A 617 2.86 -6.45 -15.95
CA SER A 617 2.95 -5.83 -17.28
C SER A 617 3.88 -6.56 -18.25
N GLU A 618 4.69 -7.50 -17.77
CA GLU A 618 5.67 -8.24 -18.59
C GLU A 618 5.03 -9.22 -19.57
N CYS A 619 5.56 -9.28 -20.79
CA CYS A 619 5.14 -10.22 -21.83
C CYS A 619 6.33 -10.73 -22.66
N ARG A 620 6.22 -11.95 -23.17
CA ARG A 620 7.25 -12.57 -24.01
C ARG A 620 6.82 -12.56 -25.48
N THR A 621 7.71 -12.11 -26.36
CA THR A 621 7.46 -12.03 -27.81
C THR A 621 8.70 -12.41 -28.60
N ASP A 622 8.49 -13.09 -29.73
CA ASP A 622 9.54 -13.49 -30.67
C ASP A 622 9.91 -12.34 -31.63
N LYS A 623 9.13 -11.25 -31.63
CA LYS A 623 9.35 -10.06 -32.46
C LYS A 623 10.61 -9.34 -31.97
N LYS A 624 11.58 -9.10 -32.86
CA LYS A 624 12.79 -8.31 -32.54
C LYS A 624 12.40 -6.85 -32.18
N PRO A 625 13.11 -6.20 -31.24
CA PRO A 625 12.96 -4.77 -30.98
C PRO A 625 13.29 -3.91 -32.20
N ASP A 626 12.66 -2.74 -32.31
CA ASP A 626 13.09 -1.68 -33.22
C ASP A 626 14.22 -0.89 -32.52
N GLU A 627 15.45 -1.02 -33.02
CA GLU A 627 16.64 -0.39 -32.45
C GLU A 627 16.51 1.15 -32.33
N LYS A 628 15.63 1.78 -33.10
CA LYS A 628 15.36 3.23 -33.06
C LYS A 628 14.29 3.63 -32.04
N LYS A 629 13.56 2.67 -31.47
CA LYS A 629 12.47 2.90 -30.49
C LYS A 629 12.74 2.32 -29.10
N GLN A 630 13.90 1.70 -28.89
CA GLN A 630 14.31 1.32 -27.54
C GLN A 630 14.34 2.58 -26.65
N PRO A 631 13.68 2.58 -25.47
CA PRO A 631 13.99 3.59 -24.47
C PRO A 631 15.48 3.48 -24.14
N PRO A 632 16.13 4.55 -23.61
CA PRO A 632 17.49 4.43 -23.12
C PRO A 632 17.50 3.41 -21.99
N MET A 633 17.91 2.17 -22.31
CA MET A 633 18.13 1.13 -21.31
C MET A 633 18.99 1.74 -20.22
N VAL A 634 18.63 1.50 -18.96
CA VAL A 634 19.58 1.61 -17.85
C VAL A 634 20.58 0.48 -18.02
N ARG A 635 21.47 0.63 -19.02
CA ARG A 635 22.61 -0.25 -19.24
C ARG A 635 23.46 -0.16 -17.99
N HIS A 636 23.25 -1.13 -17.12
CA HIS A 636 24.35 -1.72 -16.38
C HIS A 636 25.30 -2.32 -17.42
N ILE A 637 26.07 -1.44 -18.09
CA ILE A 637 27.34 -1.82 -18.69
C ILE A 637 28.08 -2.54 -17.58
N GLY A 638 28.39 -3.82 -17.78
CA GLY A 638 28.78 -4.72 -16.71
C GLY A 638 30.01 -4.21 -15.97
N LYS A 639 29.79 -3.51 -14.85
CA LYS A 639 30.82 -2.91 -13.99
C LYS A 639 31.52 -3.96 -13.10
N VAL A 640 31.79 -5.13 -13.69
CA VAL A 640 33.04 -5.82 -13.40
C VAL A 640 34.17 -4.81 -13.66
N THR A 641 35.18 -4.77 -12.78
CA THR A 641 36.26 -3.77 -12.76
C THR A 641 35.89 -2.30 -12.47
N LEU A 642 35.17 -2.04 -11.37
CA LEU A 642 35.71 -1.08 -10.37
C LEU A 642 35.15 -1.29 -8.96
N ASP A 643 33.84 -1.47 -8.81
CA ASP A 643 33.20 -1.31 -7.50
C ASP A 643 33.53 -2.47 -6.54
N LYS A 644 33.68 -3.70 -7.08
CA LYS A 644 34.29 -4.85 -6.38
C LYS A 644 35.77 -4.67 -6.01
N PHE A 645 36.45 -3.65 -6.55
CA PHE A 645 37.85 -3.32 -6.22
C PHE A 645 37.95 -2.21 -5.16
N LEU A 646 36.87 -1.48 -4.90
CA LEU A 646 36.80 -0.38 -3.92
C LEU A 646 36.02 -0.78 -2.64
N ALA A 647 35.13 -1.76 -2.71
CA ALA A 647 34.35 -2.27 -1.57
C ALA A 647 35.15 -3.24 -0.67
N GLY A 648 36.38 -2.86 -0.31
CA GLY A 648 37.23 -3.56 0.65
C GLY A 648 38.06 -2.55 1.42
N GLU A 649 37.85 -2.52 2.74
CA GLU A 649 38.71 -1.80 3.68
C GLU A 649 40.13 -2.44 3.64
N ASP A 650 41.14 -1.69 4.07
CA ASP A 650 42.57 -2.02 3.95
C ASP A 650 43.13 -2.15 2.52
N LYS A 651 43.41 -1.01 1.87
CA LYS A 651 44.29 -0.94 0.69
C LYS A 651 45.36 0.17 0.80
N PRO A 652 46.62 -0.11 0.42
CA PRO A 652 47.74 0.82 0.60
C PRO A 652 47.72 2.00 -0.38
N LEU A 653 48.26 3.14 0.07
CA LEU A 653 48.22 4.45 -0.59
C LEU A 653 48.69 4.45 -2.07
N TRP A 654 49.65 3.59 -2.44
CA TRP A 654 50.21 3.54 -3.80
C TRP A 654 49.18 3.20 -4.87
N VAL A 655 48.10 2.50 -4.53
CA VAL A 655 47.00 2.17 -5.47
C VAL A 655 46.28 3.44 -5.94
N PHE A 656 46.06 4.40 -5.04
CA PHE A 656 45.44 5.69 -5.37
C PHE A 656 46.35 6.57 -6.23
N ILE A 657 47.67 6.50 -6.01
CA ILE A 657 48.68 7.19 -6.83
C ILE A 657 48.65 6.63 -8.26
N LEU A 658 48.59 5.29 -8.42
CA LEU A 658 48.54 4.62 -9.72
C LEU A 658 47.28 5.01 -10.52
N ILE A 659 46.11 5.03 -9.88
CA ILE A 659 44.84 5.45 -10.50
C ILE A 659 44.91 6.93 -10.93
N SER A 660 45.50 7.79 -10.10
CA SER A 660 45.66 9.22 -10.39
C SER A 660 46.57 9.48 -11.59
N LEU A 661 47.69 8.73 -11.70
CA LEU A 661 48.58 8.76 -12.85
C LEU A 661 47.88 8.30 -14.14
N LEU A 662 47.08 7.24 -14.07
CA LEU A 662 46.34 6.74 -15.23
C LEU A 662 45.32 7.77 -15.74
N ALA A 663 44.59 8.42 -14.83
CA ALA A 663 43.66 9.51 -15.18
C ALA A 663 44.37 10.72 -15.81
N LEU A 664 45.55 11.08 -15.30
CA LEU A 664 46.37 12.16 -15.87
C LEU A 664 46.80 11.86 -17.30
N LEU A 665 47.28 10.63 -17.57
CA LEU A 665 47.69 10.19 -18.91
C LEU A 665 46.54 10.21 -19.93
N VAL A 666 45.33 9.78 -19.52
CA VAL A 666 44.13 9.86 -20.37
C VAL A 666 43.75 11.32 -20.66
N GLY A 667 43.86 12.21 -19.68
CA GLY A 667 43.65 13.65 -19.86
C GLY A 667 44.64 14.28 -20.85
N ILE A 668 45.92 13.91 -20.76
CA ILE A 668 46.97 14.36 -21.69
C ILE A 668 46.69 13.86 -23.12
N ALA A 669 46.32 12.58 -23.28
CA ALA A 669 45.97 12.03 -24.60
C ALA A 669 44.77 12.74 -25.24
N ALA A 670 43.72 13.03 -24.46
CA ALA A 670 42.56 13.80 -24.91
C ALA A 670 42.94 15.24 -25.33
N LEU A 671 43.82 15.91 -24.57
CA LEU A 671 44.32 17.24 -24.89
C LEU A 671 45.13 17.25 -26.20
N ILE A 672 46.00 16.25 -26.41
CA ILE A 672 46.77 16.08 -27.66
C ILE A 672 45.83 15.90 -28.86
N LEU A 673 44.82 15.04 -28.76
CA LEU A 673 43.83 14.82 -29.82
C LEU A 673 43.01 16.08 -30.13
N TYR A 674 42.65 16.87 -29.10
CA TYR A 674 41.99 18.16 -29.27
C TYR A 674 42.89 19.18 -30.01
N LEU A 675 44.17 19.27 -29.63
CA LEU A 675 45.14 20.16 -30.29
C LEU A 675 45.38 19.76 -31.76
N ILE A 676 45.48 18.46 -32.06
CA ILE A 676 45.58 17.96 -33.44
C ILE A 676 44.35 18.34 -34.28
N ARG A 677 43.13 18.18 -33.73
CA ARG A 677 41.89 18.62 -34.40
C ARG A 677 41.88 20.13 -34.64
N ARG A 678 42.28 20.94 -33.64
CA ARG A 678 42.35 22.40 -33.72
C ARG A 678 43.39 22.89 -34.74
N TYR A 679 44.51 22.19 -34.89
CA TYR A 679 45.54 22.49 -35.88
C TYR A 679 45.04 22.19 -37.31
N ARG A 680 44.43 21.02 -37.54
CA ARG A 680 43.80 20.68 -38.83
C ARG A 680 42.71 21.68 -39.24
N ALA A 681 41.86 22.10 -38.29
CA ALA A 681 40.82 23.10 -38.53
C ALA A 681 41.38 24.48 -38.93
N LYS A 682 42.53 24.89 -38.37
CA LYS A 682 43.20 26.14 -38.77
C LYS A 682 43.74 26.08 -40.20
N ASN A 683 44.36 24.98 -40.61
CA ASN A 683 45.00 24.90 -41.93
C ASN A 683 43.99 24.75 -43.09
N ALA A 684 42.77 24.26 -42.81
CA ALA A 684 41.69 24.19 -43.80
C ALA A 684 41.09 25.58 -44.16
N ALA A 685 41.26 26.59 -43.30
CA ALA A 685 40.68 27.92 -43.49
C ALA A 685 41.49 28.84 -44.42
N THR A 686 42.72 28.46 -44.80
CA THR A 686 43.70 29.37 -45.44
C THR A 686 43.79 29.23 -46.98
N GLN A 687 42.93 28.44 -47.62
CA GLN A 687 42.97 28.20 -49.09
C GLN A 687 41.70 28.59 -49.85
N LEU A 688 40.69 29.18 -49.19
CA LEU A 688 39.39 29.51 -49.80
C LEU A 688 39.03 31.00 -49.64
N GLY A 689 39.89 31.88 -50.17
CA GLY A 689 39.69 33.33 -50.06
C GLY A 689 40.62 34.18 -50.94
N SER A 690 40.48 34.10 -52.27
CA SER A 690 41.07 35.09 -53.19
C SER A 690 40.40 35.11 -54.57
N LYS A 691 39.70 36.23 -54.84
CA LYS A 691 39.31 36.81 -56.14
C LYS A 691 38.20 36.18 -57.00
N ASP A 692 37.43 37.11 -57.56
CA ASP A 692 36.25 36.95 -58.40
C ASP A 692 36.53 37.10 -59.91
N SER A 693 35.44 36.94 -60.68
CA SER A 693 35.08 37.68 -61.90
C SER A 693 35.32 37.06 -63.29
N ASN A 694 34.27 37.22 -64.11
CA ASN A 694 34.19 37.24 -65.58
C ASN A 694 34.15 35.92 -66.41
N THR A 695 32.91 35.58 -66.77
CA THR A 695 32.38 34.88 -67.97
C THR A 695 32.89 35.39 -69.33
N PRO A 696 32.58 34.75 -70.50
CA PRO A 696 32.08 33.38 -70.82
C PRO A 696 32.85 32.76 -72.05
N PRO A 697 32.25 32.04 -73.03
CA PRO A 697 31.58 30.72 -73.03
C PRO A 697 32.24 29.67 -73.99
N GLY A 698 31.75 28.41 -73.99
CA GLY A 698 31.75 27.58 -75.22
C GLY A 698 31.79 26.04 -75.09
N GLY A 699 31.03 25.34 -75.94
CA GLY A 699 31.41 24.03 -76.53
C GLY A 699 30.92 22.70 -75.89
N PRO A 700 30.04 21.90 -76.56
CA PRO A 700 29.87 20.44 -76.39
C PRO A 700 30.88 19.65 -77.30
N PRO A 701 30.94 18.28 -77.41
CA PRO A 701 29.91 17.25 -77.13
C PRO A 701 30.39 15.88 -76.55
N SER A 702 29.56 14.83 -76.69
CA SER A 702 29.72 13.39 -76.31
C SER A 702 30.11 12.51 -77.54
N PRO A 703 29.93 11.14 -77.63
CA PRO A 703 29.62 10.04 -76.67
C PRO A 703 30.45 8.71 -76.93
N SER A 704 29.90 7.53 -76.54
CA SER A 704 30.28 6.09 -76.82
C SER A 704 31.03 5.31 -75.71
N GLY A 705 30.96 3.97 -75.56
CA GLY A 705 30.12 2.89 -76.17
C GLY A 705 30.69 1.44 -75.90
N GLY A 706 29.89 0.35 -75.97
CA GLY A 706 30.41 -1.05 -75.97
C GLY A 706 29.54 -2.18 -75.33
N SER A 707 29.75 -3.47 -75.73
CA SER A 707 28.91 -4.64 -75.35
C SER A 707 29.61 -6.03 -75.53
N GLY A 708 29.19 -7.13 -74.85
CA GLY A 708 29.69 -8.52 -75.10
C GLY A 708 29.11 -9.66 -74.21
N THR A 709 29.18 -10.92 -74.68
CA THR A 709 28.62 -12.21 -74.12
C THR A 709 29.46 -13.44 -74.63
N PRO A 710 29.11 -14.77 -74.66
CA PRO A 710 27.97 -15.56 -74.08
C PRO A 710 28.23 -16.84 -73.18
N PRO A 711 28.26 -18.17 -73.58
CA PRO A 711 27.46 -19.23 -72.89
C PRO A 711 28.20 -20.56 -72.45
N PRO A 712 27.63 -21.82 -72.45
CA PRO A 712 27.45 -22.68 -71.24
C PRO A 712 28.03 -24.14 -71.35
N PRO A 713 27.64 -25.19 -70.55
CA PRO A 713 26.42 -26.00 -70.84
C PRO A 713 25.71 -26.83 -69.70
N SER A 714 24.44 -27.24 -69.95
CA SER A 714 23.72 -28.46 -69.45
C SER A 714 23.29 -28.59 -67.96
N SER A 715 22.72 -29.70 -67.41
CA SER A 715 21.47 -30.52 -67.63
C SER A 715 21.40 -31.65 -66.53
N PRO A 716 20.45 -32.65 -66.44
CA PRO A 716 19.07 -32.86 -66.94
C PRO A 716 18.01 -33.40 -65.89
N SER A 717 16.71 -33.38 -66.27
CA SER A 717 15.59 -34.37 -66.03
C SER A 717 15.10 -34.91 -64.65
N ALA A 718 13.77 -35.06 -64.55
CA ALA A 718 12.94 -35.85 -63.59
C ALA A 718 12.06 -36.87 -64.41
N PRO A 719 10.86 -37.39 -64.03
CA PRO A 719 10.09 -37.48 -62.76
C PRO A 719 9.47 -38.89 -62.48
N SER A 720 8.62 -39.08 -61.45
CA SER A 720 7.34 -39.89 -61.46
C SER A 720 6.74 -40.19 -60.07
N SER A 721 5.50 -40.70 -60.06
CA SER A 721 4.79 -41.40 -58.96
C SER A 721 3.91 -42.47 -59.62
N PRO A 722 3.54 -43.60 -58.96
CA PRO A 722 2.18 -43.65 -58.40
C PRO A 722 1.90 -44.65 -57.24
N SER A 723 0.79 -44.41 -56.53
CA SER A 723 -0.24 -45.37 -56.07
C SER A 723 0.05 -46.58 -55.15
N SER A 724 -1.00 -46.89 -54.37
CA SER A 724 -1.35 -48.19 -53.76
C SER A 724 -0.59 -48.64 -52.49
N ALA A 725 -1.11 -49.55 -51.67
CA ALA A 725 -2.47 -49.79 -51.10
C ALA A 725 -2.41 -51.06 -50.21
N SER A 726 -3.48 -51.32 -49.45
CA SER A 726 -3.73 -52.51 -48.62
C SER A 726 -2.83 -52.71 -47.39
N GLY A 727 -3.34 -53.23 -46.26
CA GLY A 727 -4.76 -53.42 -45.92
C GLY A 727 -5.01 -54.44 -44.81
N LEU A 728 -6.24 -54.42 -44.27
CA LEU A 728 -6.92 -55.47 -43.48
C LEU A 728 -6.26 -55.83 -42.12
N GLY A 729 -6.98 -56.04 -41.03
CA GLY A 729 -8.43 -56.01 -40.74
C GLY A 729 -8.65 -56.10 -39.22
N SER A 730 -9.81 -56.45 -38.65
CA SER A 730 -11.20 -56.52 -39.14
C SER A 730 -12.10 -57.05 -38.01
N LEU A 731 -13.33 -56.52 -37.87
CA LEU A 731 -14.43 -57.07 -37.03
C LEU A 731 -14.19 -56.98 -35.50
N ALA A 732 -15.20 -57.06 -34.61
CA ALA A 732 -16.62 -57.39 -34.79
C ALA A 732 -17.58 -56.46 -33.98
N MET A 733 -18.89 -56.65 -34.19
CA MET A 733 -20.00 -55.89 -33.57
C MET A 733 -20.32 -56.35 -32.13
N SER A 734 -21.05 -55.53 -31.35
CA SER A 734 -22.34 -55.91 -30.70
C SER A 734 -23.02 -54.80 -29.88
N ALA A 735 -24.36 -54.82 -29.84
CA ALA A 735 -25.29 -54.08 -28.96
C ALA A 735 -26.72 -54.66 -29.18
N PRO A 736 -27.78 -54.33 -28.38
CA PRO A 736 -27.90 -53.68 -27.06
C PRO A 736 -28.49 -54.69 -26.02
N PRO A 737 -29.32 -54.35 -24.98
CA PRO A 737 -30.71 -53.83 -25.10
C PRO A 737 -31.15 -52.77 -24.03
N ARG A 738 -32.46 -52.51 -23.87
CA ARG A 738 -33.10 -51.45 -23.02
C ARG A 738 -34.03 -52.00 -21.91
N THR A 739 -34.25 -51.19 -20.85
CA THR A 739 -35.47 -51.04 -19.97
C THR A 739 -35.43 -49.62 -19.31
N THR A 740 -36.44 -48.90 -18.75
CA THR A 740 -37.89 -49.01 -18.35
C THR A 740 -38.19 -49.61 -16.95
N THR A 741 -38.97 -49.02 -16.01
CA THR A 741 -39.81 -47.78 -15.90
C THR A 741 -40.07 -47.45 -14.37
N PRO A 742 -40.67 -46.31 -13.92
CA PRO A 742 -40.27 -45.64 -12.65
C PRO A 742 -41.05 -45.84 -11.30
N PRO A 743 -42.01 -45.00 -10.82
CA PRO A 743 -41.99 -44.54 -9.39
C PRO A 743 -43.25 -44.91 -8.55
N PRO A 744 -43.35 -44.53 -7.23
CA PRO A 744 -44.03 -43.25 -6.87
C PRO A 744 -43.75 -42.58 -5.47
N HIS A 745 -44.30 -41.36 -5.29
CA HIS A 745 -44.82 -40.64 -4.09
C HIS A 745 -44.05 -40.38 -2.75
N ARG A 746 -43.83 -39.06 -2.48
CA ARG A 746 -44.25 -38.18 -1.32
C ARG A 746 -45.15 -38.74 -0.17
N PRO A 747 -45.35 -38.04 0.99
CA PRO A 747 -44.87 -36.69 1.45
C PRO A 747 -44.48 -36.52 2.97
N SER A 748 -44.11 -35.28 3.37
CA SER A 748 -44.27 -34.66 4.72
C SER A 748 -43.37 -35.18 5.88
N THR A 749 -43.18 -34.53 7.05
CA THR A 749 -43.70 -33.27 7.67
C THR A 749 -42.58 -32.47 8.38
N ALA A 750 -42.76 -31.16 8.61
CA ALA A 750 -42.13 -30.42 9.71
C ALA A 750 -43.20 -30.05 10.76
N PRO A 751 -42.86 -30.00 12.08
CA PRO A 751 -42.74 -28.69 12.77
C PRO A 751 -41.69 -28.69 13.93
N SER A 752 -40.81 -27.69 14.07
CA SER A 752 -40.98 -26.37 14.75
C SER A 752 -40.64 -26.32 16.25
N ARG A 753 -40.03 -25.20 16.70
CA ARG A 753 -39.74 -24.77 18.10
C ARG A 753 -38.65 -25.60 18.84
N GLY A 754 -37.83 -25.02 19.73
CA GLY A 754 -37.62 -23.61 20.08
C GLY A 754 -37.11 -23.43 21.54
N THR A 755 -36.42 -22.32 21.84
CA THR A 755 -35.97 -21.86 23.19
C THR A 755 -34.96 -22.76 23.94
N SER A 756 -34.16 -22.33 24.95
CA SER A 756 -33.55 -21.03 25.31
C SER A 756 -32.58 -21.17 26.51
N ILE A 757 -31.52 -20.33 26.56
CA ILE A 757 -30.86 -19.76 27.78
C ILE A 757 -29.99 -20.67 28.70
N ALA A 758 -28.91 -20.05 29.24
CA ALA A 758 -28.00 -20.47 30.33
C ALA A 758 -27.11 -21.72 30.10
N VAL A 759 -25.81 -21.79 30.43
CA VAL A 759 -24.89 -21.14 31.41
C VAL A 759 -24.99 -21.66 32.86
N GLN A 760 -24.16 -22.66 33.20
CA GLN A 760 -23.11 -22.49 34.24
C GLN A 760 -22.07 -23.65 34.31
N SER A 761 -20.96 -23.32 34.97
CA SER A 761 -19.75 -24.08 35.38
C SER A 761 -19.87 -25.55 35.82
N GLY A 762 -18.79 -26.33 35.60
CA GLY A 762 -18.50 -27.59 36.32
C GLY A 762 -17.15 -28.23 35.95
N THR A 763 -16.26 -28.48 36.91
CA THR A 763 -14.87 -28.94 36.69
C THR A 763 -14.67 -30.46 36.72
N SER A 764 -13.87 -30.97 35.78
CA SER A 764 -12.89 -32.10 35.87
C SER A 764 -13.29 -33.45 36.47
N HIS A 765 -13.04 -34.54 35.73
CA HIS A 765 -12.15 -35.65 36.15
C HIS A 765 -11.69 -36.49 34.94
N HIS A 766 -10.70 -37.37 35.11
CA HIS A 766 -10.12 -38.24 34.07
C HIS A 766 -10.97 -39.52 33.86
N ASP A 767 -11.02 -40.08 32.64
CA ASP A 767 -10.20 -41.25 32.25
C ASP A 767 -10.37 -41.75 30.80
N ALA A 768 -9.42 -42.61 30.37
CA ALA A 768 -9.45 -43.60 29.27
C ALA A 768 -9.96 -43.24 27.85
N SER A 769 -9.06 -43.30 26.87
CA SER A 769 -9.36 -43.18 25.42
C SER A 769 -9.85 -44.48 24.77
N PRO A 770 -10.72 -44.38 23.75
CA PRO A 770 -10.65 -45.23 22.56
C PRO A 770 -10.39 -44.40 21.26
N ARG A 771 -9.66 -44.96 20.30
CA ARG A 771 -9.40 -44.33 18.98
C ARG A 771 -10.65 -44.32 18.09
N PRO A 772 -11.02 -43.18 17.49
CA PRO A 772 -11.84 -43.16 16.28
C PRO A 772 -11.02 -43.52 15.02
N ALA A 773 -11.74 -43.91 13.95
CA ALA A 773 -11.21 -44.05 12.59
C ALA A 773 -10.85 -42.67 11.98
N PRO A 774 -10.04 -42.59 10.91
CA PRO A 774 -9.65 -41.31 10.31
C PRO A 774 -10.88 -40.54 9.79
N SER A 775 -11.18 -39.42 10.44
CA SER A 775 -12.14 -38.44 9.95
C SER A 775 -11.67 -37.80 8.65
N SER A 776 -12.58 -37.61 7.70
CA SER A 776 -12.33 -36.82 6.50
C SER A 776 -11.74 -35.43 6.84
N PRO A 777 -10.82 -34.88 6.03
CA PRO A 777 -10.28 -33.55 6.28
C PRO A 777 -11.40 -32.49 6.27
N PRO A 778 -11.30 -31.44 7.11
CA PRO A 778 -12.29 -30.36 7.11
C PRO A 778 -12.31 -29.62 5.76
N PRO A 779 -13.45 -29.00 5.39
CA PRO A 779 -13.54 -28.20 4.18
C PRO A 779 -12.52 -27.06 4.20
N ARG A 780 -11.91 -26.78 3.05
CA ARG A 780 -10.81 -25.82 2.94
C ARG A 780 -11.31 -24.38 3.10
N PRO A 781 -10.60 -23.53 3.88
CA PRO A 781 -10.69 -22.08 3.74
C PRO A 781 -10.26 -21.61 2.32
N PRO A 782 -10.50 -20.34 1.95
CA PRO A 782 -10.12 -19.82 0.64
C PRO A 782 -8.60 -19.75 0.47
N SER A 783 -8.18 -19.35 -0.73
CA SER A 783 -6.92 -18.63 -0.88
C SER A 783 -6.92 -17.43 0.08
N VAL A 784 -5.96 -17.39 1.00
CA VAL A 784 -5.77 -16.23 1.88
C VAL A 784 -4.99 -15.18 1.11
N SER A 785 -5.67 -14.49 0.20
CA SER A 785 -5.21 -13.28 -0.49
C SER A 785 -5.26 -12.08 0.46
N GLY A 786 -4.52 -12.21 1.58
CA GLY A 786 -4.51 -11.33 2.75
C GLY A 786 -3.64 -11.87 3.87
#